data_AF-A0A8J4PQ82-F1
#
_entry.id   AF-A0A8J4PQ82-F1
#
_cell.length_a   1.000
_cell.length_b   1.000
_cell.length_c   1.000
_cell.angle_alpha   90.00
_cell.angle_beta   90.00
_cell.angle_gamma   90.00
#
_symmetry.space_group_name_H-M   'P 1'
#
loop_
_entity.id
_entity.type
_entity.pdbx_description
1 polymer ?
#
loop_
_entity_poly.entity_id
_entity_poly.type
_entity_poly.pdbx_seq_one_letter_code
_entity_poly.pdbx_strand_id
1 'polypeptide(L)'
;MINIKRNRSTLNLVKPYFKRSFSSVPPSSSSSSPKKSSSLKENNNKYWKKLLFTDLHVSSKSLDKTIEVLRSVRELSCTNLLDGKPTPVVFLGDFWHQRNILHVRHIDKLLKEFQQWNLNDIDTIMIPGNHDQVSLDGSIHGIQLFSLFSNIKTTTDPFYDHSEGCAYLPWRETKEEQQQLFNNLIDIYPSSTQSPNDKWTVFAHAEFKGATSNGGYKSNGKFNIDNSSGNISNGSNIRSIYLGHYHKRQQLSNNIWYIGSPYQQNFGEMYDPHGVAFVDSNSITPQFIDFNHLPKHHRLIYPLDFLNSKHLNINSKDIVEIRATKQDMKSDQFVKSLDSLPSFIDIKRTMISSKEEEQEQELKRKENNKSRLLENNNNNNNNNIIKSQFKLEEFLEDYLKNEKSELLDQQEFKKLLYYGKEILSSVKEPSITPLGRKVSVEKISIQDFCGIKGNLDLNLKDGVDIKNKMIMIRGSMGSGKSTLFESLVWCLYGNTSPKKQSSSSSSIKGDEVIHDQAKSTLVTVDLLVDGKPIQITRTKKRGLGAKVNIKGLEEITNVKQGVLDQQNLLNNVIGLDYDLFRMCVYMGQGSISNFVTDTDKRRKELLSRAFSLGLCIPAHKLVKEQRKKYESVLSDINRKISNLDSSLSTWSSIDFIKQSQEWEENKNNRLNILNQDIEKNNQQLEQLYDFDINQELYDQLKEKRDSLNTLKFKLENEKGSKMNQQIQRTVDVSDQISKLKYSILYLENDILKSKKSIDHLSNHSNSKTCFECGQSLISLESIKDRINLETKVLESLELKLQESKELELEFKSKLLKLKDQLKNESDTLENQIKENQLSLNQINQELNIFERDEMKIDFLHHDLAEKKKVIKSIERESNPFTHQIESRLENIRKLEFEKTTLQDQYKEYLVNLENSKFWEQAFSPNGIPMMALNSVVKEVEAFANEFLSILSQGRLFTSLVIEDQDELSIEIFELDIKTKKFNLVPFINYPVAKDVV
;
A
#
# COMPACT_ATOMS: atom_id res chain seq x y z
N MET A 1 -2.57 -62.50 74.70
CA MET A 1 -2.68 -61.12 75.26
C MET A 1 -2.62 -60.17 74.06
N ILE A 2 -3.61 -59.39 73.65
CA ILE A 2 -4.87 -58.90 74.24
C ILE A 2 -5.95 -59.00 73.14
N ASN A 3 -7.15 -59.36 73.57
CA ASN A 3 -8.35 -59.62 72.81
C ASN A 3 -9.25 -58.39 72.94
N ILE A 4 -9.65 -57.71 71.86
CA ILE A 4 -10.80 -56.77 71.91
C ILE A 4 -11.76 -57.04 70.76
N LYS A 5 -12.99 -57.32 71.18
CA LYS A 5 -14.16 -57.76 70.44
C LYS A 5 -14.81 -56.63 69.64
N ARG A 6 -15.44 -57.05 68.55
CA ARG A 6 -16.74 -56.63 67.97
C ARG A 6 -17.37 -55.36 68.56
N ASN A 7 -17.66 -54.40 67.67
CA ASN A 7 -18.97 -53.74 67.62
C ASN A 7 -19.38 -53.53 66.16
N ARG A 8 -20.29 -54.38 65.68
CA ARG A 8 -21.12 -54.18 64.49
C ARG A 8 -22.43 -53.57 64.98
N SER A 9 -22.74 -52.34 64.58
CA SER A 9 -24.11 -51.84 64.57
C SER A 9 -24.23 -50.59 63.68
N THR A 10 -25.24 -50.63 62.82
CA THR A 10 -25.92 -49.53 62.12
C THR A 10 -25.16 -48.73 61.04
N LEU A 11 -25.13 -49.28 59.82
CA LEU A 11 -25.18 -48.48 58.59
C LEU A 11 -26.55 -48.71 57.94
N ASN A 12 -27.49 -47.79 58.20
CA ASN A 12 -28.77 -47.78 57.51
C ASN A 12 -28.56 -47.32 56.06
N LEU A 13 -29.11 -48.12 55.15
CA LEU A 13 -29.23 -47.87 53.73
C LEU A 13 -29.91 -46.51 53.46
N VAL A 14 -29.19 -45.56 52.88
CA VAL A 14 -29.78 -44.38 52.25
C VAL A 14 -30.15 -44.76 50.82
N LYS A 15 -31.46 -44.90 50.56
CA LYS A 15 -32.03 -45.10 49.21
C LYS A 15 -31.92 -43.81 48.38
N PRO A 16 -31.85 -43.93 47.04
CA PRO A 16 -31.63 -42.79 46.15
C PRO A 16 -32.93 -42.00 45.94
N TYR A 17 -32.95 -40.73 46.31
CA TYR A 17 -34.00 -39.79 45.92
C TYR A 17 -33.41 -38.69 45.03
N PHE A 18 -33.28 -39.00 43.74
CA PHE A 18 -33.32 -37.97 42.69
C PHE A 18 -34.46 -38.36 41.74
N LYS A 19 -35.68 -37.94 42.11
CA LYS A 19 -36.79 -37.82 41.16
C LYS A 19 -37.13 -36.35 41.03
N ARG A 20 -36.94 -35.83 39.81
CA ARG A 20 -37.48 -34.57 39.34
C ARG A 20 -39.00 -34.58 39.50
N SER A 21 -39.58 -33.54 40.07
CA SER A 21 -41.01 -33.25 39.98
C SER A 21 -41.20 -31.82 39.47
N PHE A 22 -41.75 -31.72 38.27
CA PHE A 22 -42.32 -30.50 37.73
C PHE A 22 -43.67 -30.21 38.42
N SER A 23 -43.91 -28.93 38.68
CA SER A 23 -45.21 -28.23 38.80
C SER A 23 -46.04 -28.31 40.10
N SER A 24 -46.69 -27.16 40.33
CA SER A 24 -47.96 -26.89 41.03
C SER A 24 -47.93 -26.52 42.52
N VAL A 25 -48.30 -25.26 42.75
CA VAL A 25 -48.83 -24.65 43.98
C VAL A 25 -50.05 -25.43 44.47
N PRO A 26 -50.22 -25.69 45.79
CA PRO A 26 -51.50 -25.39 46.47
C PRO A 26 -51.29 -25.06 47.99
N PRO A 27 -52.34 -24.88 48.85
CA PRO A 27 -52.62 -23.61 49.52
C PRO A 27 -52.61 -23.67 51.06
N SER A 28 -52.84 -22.53 51.70
CA SER A 28 -52.90 -22.23 53.14
C SER A 28 -53.90 -23.02 53.99
N SER A 29 -53.58 -23.23 55.29
CA SER A 29 -54.58 -23.38 56.37
C SER A 29 -54.09 -22.87 57.74
N SER A 30 -54.67 -21.73 58.13
CA SER A 30 -55.02 -21.13 59.44
C SER A 30 -54.65 -21.78 60.80
N SER A 31 -54.23 -20.95 61.77
CA SER A 31 -55.03 -20.69 62.99
C SER A 31 -54.53 -19.50 63.87
N SER A 32 -55.51 -18.68 64.29
CA SER A 32 -55.64 -17.82 65.49
C SER A 32 -54.85 -16.51 65.64
N SER A 33 -55.57 -15.41 65.40
CA SER A 33 -55.36 -14.04 65.90
C SER A 33 -56.00 -13.78 67.28
N PRO A 34 -55.57 -12.75 68.01
CA PRO A 34 -56.52 -11.73 68.45
C PRO A 34 -56.10 -10.29 68.08
N LYS A 35 -57.09 -9.40 68.20
CA LYS A 35 -57.33 -8.14 67.46
C LYS A 35 -56.52 -6.91 67.95
N LYS A 36 -55.98 -6.19 66.95
CA LYS A 36 -56.18 -4.76 66.58
C LYS A 36 -55.76 -3.65 67.56
N SER A 37 -54.76 -2.88 67.11
CA SER A 37 -54.82 -1.41 67.09
C SER A 37 -54.19 -0.91 65.79
N SER A 38 -54.98 -0.15 65.03
CA SER A 38 -54.62 0.46 63.76
C SER A 38 -53.99 1.83 63.98
N SER A 39 -52.73 2.01 63.59
CA SER A 39 -52.17 3.32 63.25
C SER A 39 -50.85 3.16 62.51
N LEU A 40 -50.81 3.72 61.30
CA LEU A 40 -49.64 4.01 60.45
C LEU A 40 -49.04 2.83 59.68
N LYS A 41 -49.09 2.96 58.35
CA LYS A 41 -48.42 2.11 57.36
C LYS A 41 -46.91 2.29 57.52
N GLU A 42 -46.22 1.28 58.04
CA GLU A 42 -44.75 1.22 57.98
C GLU A 42 -44.33 0.43 56.74
N ASN A 43 -43.63 1.12 55.83
CA ASN A 43 -42.87 0.54 54.74
C ASN A 43 -41.72 -0.29 55.34
N ASN A 44 -41.88 -1.61 55.40
CA ASN A 44 -40.84 -2.52 55.91
C ASN A 44 -39.84 -2.90 54.81
N ASN A 45 -38.91 -2.01 54.45
CA ASN A 45 -37.59 -2.46 53.99
C ASN A 45 -36.71 -2.59 55.24
N LYS A 46 -36.49 -3.82 55.70
CA LYS A 46 -35.70 -4.13 56.89
C LYS A 46 -34.25 -3.67 56.69
N TYR A 47 -33.69 -2.93 57.65
CA TYR A 47 -32.28 -2.57 57.61
C TYR A 47 -31.42 -3.84 57.63
N TRP A 48 -30.47 -3.94 56.69
CA TRP A 48 -29.52 -5.04 56.63
C TRP A 48 -28.11 -4.50 56.45
N LYS A 49 -27.13 -5.23 56.99
CA LYS A 49 -25.70 -4.97 56.87
C LYS A 49 -24.98 -6.29 56.61
N LYS A 50 -24.01 -6.29 55.68
CA LYS A 50 -23.29 -7.50 55.24
C LYS A 50 -21.80 -7.22 55.12
N LEU A 51 -20.99 -8.24 55.44
CA LEU A 51 -19.53 -8.24 55.26
C LEU A 51 -19.16 -8.99 53.98
N LEU A 52 -18.48 -8.33 53.06
CA LEU A 52 -18.11 -8.85 51.75
C LEU A 52 -16.62 -9.15 51.65
N PHE A 53 -16.31 -10.28 51.04
CA PHE A 53 -14.97 -10.64 50.59
C PHE A 53 -15.06 -11.59 49.38
N THR A 54 -13.97 -11.73 48.64
CA THR A 54 -13.98 -12.41 47.34
C THR A 54 -12.58 -12.87 46.95
N ASP A 55 -12.46 -13.67 45.88
CA ASP A 55 -11.21 -13.96 45.19
C ASP A 55 -10.13 -14.43 46.17
N LEU A 56 -10.44 -15.47 46.95
CA LEU A 56 -9.51 -16.03 47.93
C LEU A 56 -8.43 -16.89 47.30
N HIS A 57 -8.74 -17.55 46.18
CA HIS A 57 -7.87 -18.45 45.44
C HIS A 57 -7.03 -19.36 46.35
N VAL A 58 -7.70 -20.22 47.13
CA VAL A 58 -7.05 -21.19 48.01
C VAL A 58 -6.20 -22.14 47.18
N SER A 59 -4.91 -22.18 47.50
CA SER A 59 -3.88 -23.04 46.95
C SER A 59 -2.93 -23.47 48.06
N SER A 60 -2.00 -24.40 47.79
CA SER A 60 -1.02 -24.80 48.80
C SER A 60 -0.08 -23.65 49.21
N LYS A 61 0.08 -22.63 48.37
CA LYS A 61 0.90 -21.43 48.67
C LYS A 61 0.13 -20.37 49.46
N SER A 62 -1.18 -20.27 49.26
CA SER A 62 -2.03 -19.26 49.90
C SER A 62 -2.75 -19.74 51.14
N LEU A 63 -2.83 -21.06 51.39
CA LEU A 63 -3.66 -21.66 52.44
C LEU A 63 -3.53 -20.98 53.81
N ASP A 64 -2.31 -20.75 54.28
CA ASP A 64 -2.11 -20.16 55.61
C ASP A 64 -2.58 -18.69 55.67
N LYS A 65 -2.37 -17.91 54.59
CA LYS A 65 -2.89 -16.55 54.44
C LYS A 65 -4.42 -16.56 54.35
N THR A 66 -5.00 -17.50 53.60
CA THR A 66 -6.45 -17.63 53.48
C THR A 66 -7.10 -17.97 54.81
N ILE A 67 -6.48 -18.85 55.62
CA ILE A 67 -6.99 -19.15 56.97
C ILE A 67 -6.90 -17.90 57.87
N GLU A 68 -5.84 -17.10 57.78
CA GLU A 68 -5.72 -15.82 58.50
C GLU A 68 -6.84 -14.84 58.08
N VAL A 69 -7.09 -14.68 56.78
CA VAL A 69 -8.21 -13.88 56.25
C VAL A 69 -9.56 -14.37 56.78
N LEU A 70 -9.83 -15.68 56.73
CA LEU A 70 -11.08 -16.25 57.22
C LEU A 70 -11.27 -16.01 58.72
N ARG A 71 -10.21 -16.05 59.52
CA ARG A 71 -10.26 -15.68 60.93
C ARG A 71 -10.57 -14.20 61.14
N SER A 72 -9.91 -13.32 60.39
CA SER A 72 -10.19 -11.88 60.46
C SER A 72 -11.63 -11.55 60.05
N VAL A 73 -12.16 -12.24 59.03
CA VAL A 73 -13.57 -12.11 58.61
C VAL A 73 -14.51 -12.58 59.72
N ARG A 74 -14.24 -13.74 60.33
CA ARG A 74 -15.02 -14.27 61.46
C ARG A 74 -15.06 -13.29 62.63
N GLU A 75 -13.90 -12.75 63.00
CA GLU A 75 -13.75 -11.78 64.10
C GLU A 75 -14.47 -10.46 63.79
N LEU A 76 -14.34 -9.93 62.57
CA LEU A 76 -15.06 -8.73 62.15
C LEU A 76 -16.58 -8.92 62.17
N SER A 77 -17.06 -10.09 61.73
CA SER A 77 -18.48 -10.45 61.80
C SER A 77 -18.98 -10.52 63.26
N CYS A 78 -18.22 -11.15 64.16
CA CYS A 78 -18.60 -11.29 65.57
C CYS A 78 -18.50 -9.98 66.37
N THR A 79 -17.60 -9.07 65.99
CA THR A 79 -17.41 -7.77 66.67
C THR A 79 -18.37 -6.71 66.16
N ASN A 80 -18.82 -6.80 64.90
CA ASN A 80 -19.82 -5.92 64.33
C ASN A 80 -21.16 -6.64 64.35
N LEU A 81 -21.96 -6.44 65.40
CA LEU A 81 -23.25 -7.11 65.52
C LEU A 81 -24.35 -6.39 64.74
N LEU A 82 -25.27 -7.15 64.15
CA LEU A 82 -26.55 -6.71 63.60
C LEU A 82 -27.66 -7.37 64.43
N ASP A 83 -28.51 -6.57 65.07
CA ASP A 83 -29.58 -7.04 65.96
C ASP A 83 -29.12 -8.06 67.03
N GLY A 84 -27.90 -7.88 67.57
CA GLY A 84 -27.32 -8.75 68.59
C GLY A 84 -26.74 -10.07 68.07
N LYS A 85 -26.76 -10.30 66.75
CA LYS A 85 -26.11 -11.44 66.07
C LYS A 85 -24.87 -10.99 65.27
N PRO A 86 -23.91 -11.88 64.96
CA PRO A 86 -22.80 -11.55 64.06
C PRO A 86 -23.30 -11.02 62.71
N THR A 87 -22.60 -10.05 62.13
CA THR A 87 -22.97 -9.52 60.80
C THR A 87 -22.88 -10.64 59.75
N PRO A 88 -23.93 -10.88 58.94
CA PRO A 88 -23.90 -11.87 57.88
C PRO A 88 -22.78 -11.63 56.86
N VAL A 89 -22.22 -12.71 56.34
CA VAL A 89 -21.07 -12.70 55.43
C VAL A 89 -21.48 -13.12 54.02
N VAL A 90 -20.98 -12.44 52.99
CA VAL A 90 -21.16 -12.83 51.59
C VAL A 90 -19.81 -13.00 50.91
N PHE A 91 -19.59 -14.18 50.34
CA PHE A 91 -18.40 -14.50 49.55
C PHE A 91 -18.71 -14.44 48.05
N LEU A 92 -18.06 -13.53 47.32
CA LEU A 92 -18.36 -13.23 45.92
C LEU A 92 -17.57 -14.06 44.89
N GLY A 93 -17.27 -15.32 45.21
CA GLY A 93 -16.69 -16.28 44.26
C GLY A 93 -15.16 -16.30 44.20
N ASP A 94 -14.65 -17.30 43.50
CA ASP A 94 -13.23 -17.66 43.38
C ASP A 94 -12.60 -18.04 44.73
N PHE A 95 -13.25 -18.99 45.40
CA PHE A 95 -12.74 -19.57 46.63
C PHE A 95 -11.50 -20.41 46.38
N TRP A 96 -11.55 -21.27 45.37
CA TRP A 96 -10.47 -22.18 45.00
C TRP A 96 -9.61 -21.57 43.89
N HIS A 97 -8.31 -21.87 43.89
CA HIS A 97 -7.41 -21.45 42.80
C HIS A 97 -7.52 -22.36 41.57
N GLN A 98 -7.61 -23.68 41.79
CA GLN A 98 -7.63 -24.68 40.73
C GLN A 98 -9.01 -25.31 40.60
N ARG A 99 -9.56 -25.30 39.38
CA ARG A 99 -10.74 -26.10 39.01
C ARG A 99 -10.41 -27.59 39.21
N ASN A 100 -11.38 -28.39 39.67
CA ASN A 100 -11.34 -29.86 39.74
C ASN A 100 -10.45 -30.50 40.82
N ILE A 101 -9.64 -29.75 41.56
CA ILE A 101 -8.68 -30.31 42.53
C ILE A 101 -8.92 -29.71 43.92
N LEU A 102 -9.36 -30.56 44.86
CA LEU A 102 -9.43 -30.22 46.27
C LEU A 102 -8.40 -31.03 47.05
N HIS A 103 -7.41 -30.35 47.64
CA HIS A 103 -6.39 -31.02 48.43
C HIS A 103 -6.89 -31.37 49.83
N VAL A 104 -6.65 -32.61 50.27
CA VAL A 104 -7.05 -33.09 51.61
C VAL A 104 -6.58 -32.17 52.74
N ARG A 105 -5.33 -31.67 52.67
CA ARG A 105 -4.79 -30.72 53.66
C ARG A 105 -5.54 -29.39 53.69
N HIS A 106 -6.01 -28.91 52.53
CA HIS A 106 -6.79 -27.67 52.47
C HIS A 106 -8.16 -27.91 53.12
N ILE A 107 -8.82 -29.01 52.74
CA ILE A 107 -10.11 -29.41 53.28
C ILE A 107 -10.05 -29.53 54.81
N ASP A 108 -9.07 -30.24 55.38
CA ASP A 108 -8.96 -30.40 56.85
C ASP A 108 -8.83 -29.05 57.58
N LYS A 109 -7.96 -28.14 57.11
CA LYS A 109 -7.81 -26.82 57.73
C LYS A 109 -9.06 -25.94 57.56
N LEU A 110 -9.66 -25.95 56.38
CA LEU A 110 -10.83 -25.13 56.07
C LEU A 110 -12.08 -25.61 56.81
N LEU A 111 -12.32 -26.93 56.88
CA LEU A 111 -13.43 -27.48 57.65
C LEU A 111 -13.31 -27.13 59.13
N LYS A 112 -12.09 -27.15 59.71
CA LYS A 112 -11.86 -26.71 61.09
C LYS A 112 -12.20 -25.23 61.29
N GLU A 113 -11.83 -24.37 60.34
CA GLU A 113 -12.13 -22.94 60.42
C GLU A 113 -13.64 -22.68 60.25
N PHE A 114 -14.30 -23.26 59.24
CA PHE A 114 -15.74 -23.12 59.05
C PHE A 114 -16.57 -23.79 60.16
N GLN A 115 -16.05 -24.81 60.84
CA GLN A 115 -16.66 -25.33 62.05
C GLN A 115 -16.72 -24.25 63.16
N GLN A 116 -15.70 -23.39 63.29
CA GLN A 116 -15.75 -22.25 64.21
C GLN A 116 -16.80 -21.23 63.78
N TRP A 117 -16.93 -20.96 62.47
CA TRP A 117 -17.98 -20.08 61.96
C TRP A 117 -19.38 -20.60 62.32
N ASN A 118 -19.61 -21.91 62.21
CA ASN A 118 -20.85 -22.55 62.62
C ASN A 118 -21.08 -22.49 64.14
N LEU A 119 -20.03 -22.64 64.96
CA LEU A 119 -20.13 -22.48 66.41
C LEU A 119 -20.44 -21.03 66.82
N ASN A 120 -20.03 -20.05 66.01
CA ASN A 120 -20.29 -18.63 66.23
C ASN A 120 -21.61 -18.13 65.60
N ASP A 121 -22.43 -19.00 65.01
CA ASP A 121 -23.71 -18.63 64.37
C ASP A 121 -23.57 -17.55 63.27
N ILE A 122 -22.51 -17.65 62.44
CA ILE A 122 -22.25 -16.68 61.37
C ILE A 122 -22.96 -17.11 60.09
N ASP A 123 -24.06 -16.45 59.76
CA ASP A 123 -24.77 -16.67 58.50
C ASP A 123 -23.90 -16.26 57.30
N THR A 124 -23.66 -17.20 56.38
CA THR A 124 -22.76 -17.00 55.23
C THR A 124 -23.42 -17.40 53.93
N ILE A 125 -23.37 -16.54 52.92
CA ILE A 125 -23.77 -16.86 51.54
C ILE A 125 -22.53 -16.91 50.66
N MET A 126 -22.35 -17.99 49.90
CA MET A 126 -21.23 -18.17 48.98
C MET A 126 -21.73 -18.41 47.56
N ILE A 127 -21.37 -17.51 46.64
CA ILE A 127 -21.58 -17.72 45.20
C ILE A 127 -20.31 -18.36 44.59
N PRO A 128 -20.42 -19.33 43.67
CA PRO A 128 -19.27 -19.88 42.96
C PRO A 128 -18.77 -18.90 41.90
N GLY A 129 -17.46 -18.67 41.91
CA GLY A 129 -16.75 -17.94 40.84
C GLY A 129 -16.32 -18.86 39.70
N ASN A 130 -15.58 -18.30 38.75
CA ASN A 130 -15.15 -19.06 37.58
C ASN A 130 -14.11 -20.14 37.94
N HIS A 131 -13.25 -19.93 38.94
CA HIS A 131 -12.27 -20.94 39.37
C HIS A 131 -12.88 -22.06 40.23
N ASP A 132 -14.07 -21.83 40.80
CA ASP A 132 -14.76 -22.81 41.63
C ASP A 132 -15.50 -23.88 40.81
N GLN A 133 -15.92 -23.54 39.59
CA GLN A 133 -16.79 -24.36 38.75
C GLN A 133 -16.01 -25.36 37.89
N VAL A 134 -16.51 -26.58 37.86
CA VAL A 134 -15.98 -27.72 37.09
C VAL A 134 -16.74 -27.91 35.78
N SER A 135 -18.06 -27.78 35.84
CA SER A 135 -18.95 -27.95 34.69
C SER A 135 -19.26 -26.60 34.03
N LEU A 136 -19.48 -26.62 32.71
CA LEU A 136 -19.76 -25.41 31.91
C LEU A 136 -21.08 -24.73 32.31
N ASP A 137 -22.07 -25.51 32.74
CA ASP A 137 -23.37 -25.05 33.25
C ASP A 137 -23.30 -24.53 34.70
N GLY A 138 -22.13 -24.62 35.34
CA GLY A 138 -21.90 -24.20 36.72
C GLY A 138 -22.55 -25.08 37.79
N SER A 139 -23.15 -26.22 37.41
CA SER A 139 -23.86 -27.11 38.35
C SER A 139 -22.94 -27.87 39.31
N ILE A 140 -21.68 -28.11 38.93
CA ILE A 140 -20.67 -28.78 39.75
C ILE A 140 -19.58 -27.77 40.12
N HIS A 141 -19.40 -27.50 41.41
CA HIS A 141 -18.36 -26.61 41.93
C HIS A 141 -17.81 -27.04 43.29
N GLY A 142 -16.60 -26.60 43.60
CA GLY A 142 -15.87 -27.01 44.81
C GLY A 142 -16.39 -26.39 46.11
N ILE A 143 -17.14 -25.28 46.05
CA ILE A 143 -17.67 -24.63 47.26
C ILE A 143 -18.87 -25.38 47.83
N GLN A 144 -19.53 -26.25 47.05
CA GLN A 144 -20.65 -27.09 47.49
C GLN A 144 -20.32 -27.87 48.78
N LEU A 145 -19.05 -28.21 49.00
CA LEU A 145 -18.59 -28.89 50.21
C LEU A 145 -18.96 -28.13 51.50
N PHE A 146 -18.99 -26.79 51.46
CA PHE A 146 -19.30 -25.98 52.64
C PHE A 146 -20.79 -25.92 52.97
N SER A 147 -21.67 -26.38 52.06
CA SER A 147 -23.12 -26.53 52.34
C SER A 147 -23.44 -27.57 53.41
N LEU A 148 -22.45 -28.35 53.85
CA LEU A 148 -22.58 -29.26 54.99
C LEU A 148 -22.76 -28.54 56.33
N PHE A 149 -22.38 -27.26 56.42
CA PHE A 149 -22.62 -26.43 57.60
C PHE A 149 -23.96 -25.71 57.46
N SER A 150 -24.81 -25.80 58.49
CA SER A 150 -26.19 -25.29 58.44
C SER A 150 -26.30 -23.77 58.28
N ASN A 151 -25.27 -23.03 58.70
CA ASN A 151 -25.17 -21.58 58.60
C ASN A 151 -24.53 -21.10 57.28
N ILE A 152 -24.10 -22.01 56.40
CA ILE A 152 -23.46 -21.66 55.12
C ILE A 152 -24.35 -22.09 53.94
N LYS A 153 -24.80 -21.11 53.17
CA LYS A 153 -25.60 -21.32 51.97
C LYS A 153 -24.74 -21.13 50.72
N THR A 154 -24.58 -22.19 49.94
CA THR A 154 -23.91 -22.15 48.63
C THR A 154 -24.94 -22.03 47.52
N THR A 155 -24.86 -20.99 46.69
CA THR A 155 -25.87 -20.69 45.66
C THR A 155 -25.36 -21.04 44.27
N THR A 156 -25.62 -22.27 43.82
CA THR A 156 -25.30 -22.77 42.46
C THR A 156 -26.10 -22.06 41.37
N ASP A 157 -27.37 -21.80 41.67
CA ASP A 157 -28.31 -21.04 40.86
C ASP A 157 -28.54 -19.64 41.46
N PRO A 158 -29.03 -18.67 40.68
CA PRO A 158 -29.37 -17.34 41.18
C PRO A 158 -30.30 -17.41 42.38
N PHE A 159 -29.96 -16.70 43.45
CA PHE A 159 -30.78 -16.60 44.65
C PHE A 159 -31.29 -15.16 44.82
N TYR A 160 -32.61 -15.02 44.98
CA TYR A 160 -33.28 -13.74 45.15
C TYR A 160 -33.89 -13.67 46.55
N ASP A 161 -33.36 -12.78 47.38
CA ASP A 161 -33.89 -12.48 48.71
C ASP A 161 -34.78 -11.24 48.62
N HIS A 162 -36.08 -11.50 48.48
CA HIS A 162 -37.11 -10.45 48.40
C HIS A 162 -37.29 -9.69 49.72
N SER A 163 -36.91 -10.27 50.85
CA SER A 163 -37.09 -9.60 52.15
C SER A 163 -36.08 -8.48 52.39
N GLU A 164 -34.89 -8.62 51.79
CA GLU A 164 -33.79 -7.65 51.85
C GLU A 164 -33.57 -6.91 50.52
N GLY A 165 -34.30 -7.28 49.47
CA GLY A 165 -34.09 -6.77 48.11
C GLY A 165 -32.68 -7.07 47.57
N CYS A 166 -32.16 -8.27 47.84
CA CYS A 166 -30.81 -8.69 47.48
C CYS A 166 -30.80 -9.84 46.46
N ALA A 167 -30.00 -9.73 45.41
CA ALA A 167 -29.82 -10.77 44.40
C ALA A 167 -28.39 -11.30 44.42
N TYR A 168 -28.21 -12.62 44.42
CA TYR A 168 -26.92 -13.30 44.44
C TYR A 168 -26.76 -14.06 43.12
N LEU A 169 -25.85 -13.60 42.27
CA LEU A 169 -25.67 -14.11 40.92
C LEU A 169 -24.32 -14.85 40.79
N PRO A 170 -24.33 -16.18 40.59
CA PRO A 170 -23.11 -16.95 40.37
C PRO A 170 -22.47 -16.65 39.00
N TRP A 171 -21.22 -17.10 38.83
CA TRP A 171 -20.58 -17.09 37.51
C TRP A 171 -21.27 -18.05 36.52
N ARG A 172 -21.24 -17.69 35.23
CA ARG A 172 -21.61 -18.50 34.08
C ARG A 172 -20.54 -18.38 32.99
N GLU A 173 -20.16 -19.51 32.40
CA GLU A 173 -19.01 -19.57 31.49
C GLU A 173 -19.29 -18.83 30.18
N THR A 174 -20.51 -18.93 29.64
CA THR A 174 -20.91 -18.23 28.41
C THR A 174 -21.31 -16.79 28.69
N LYS A 175 -21.11 -15.91 27.69
CA LYS A 175 -21.46 -14.49 27.80
C LYS A 175 -22.98 -14.31 27.88
N GLU A 176 -23.71 -15.10 27.09
CA GLU A 176 -25.16 -15.07 26.97
C GLU A 176 -25.84 -15.45 28.28
N GLU A 177 -25.43 -16.56 28.92
CA GLU A 177 -25.99 -16.99 30.21
C GLU A 177 -25.66 -16.01 31.32
N GLN A 178 -24.44 -15.47 31.37
CA GLN A 178 -24.07 -14.46 32.36
C GLN A 178 -24.92 -13.19 32.20
N GLN A 179 -25.16 -12.73 30.96
CA GLN A 179 -26.02 -11.57 30.70
C GLN A 179 -27.48 -11.83 31.06
N GLN A 180 -27.99 -13.04 30.78
CA GLN A 180 -29.35 -13.43 31.16
C GLN A 180 -29.58 -13.32 32.67
N LEU A 181 -28.58 -13.63 33.52
CA LEU A 181 -28.73 -13.47 34.97
C LEU A 181 -29.05 -12.04 35.40
N PHE A 182 -28.44 -11.05 34.75
CA PHE A 182 -28.72 -9.63 35.02
C PHE A 182 -30.01 -9.16 34.35
N ASN A 183 -30.30 -9.63 33.12
CA ASN A 183 -31.53 -9.26 32.41
C ASN A 183 -32.78 -9.78 33.15
N ASN A 184 -32.71 -10.97 33.76
CA ASN A 184 -33.83 -11.51 34.54
C ASN A 184 -34.22 -10.62 35.74
N LEU A 185 -33.31 -9.78 36.25
CA LEU A 185 -33.62 -8.81 37.31
C LEU A 185 -34.49 -7.63 36.82
N ILE A 186 -34.61 -7.43 35.51
CA ILE A 186 -35.54 -6.46 34.93
C ILE A 186 -36.97 -6.95 35.12
N ASP A 187 -37.19 -8.26 34.92
CA ASP A 187 -38.52 -8.88 34.94
C ASP A 187 -38.97 -9.30 36.36
N ILE A 188 -38.03 -9.43 37.30
CA ILE A 188 -38.29 -9.82 38.69
C ILE A 188 -38.15 -8.59 39.60
N TYR A 189 -39.21 -8.24 40.34
CA TYR A 189 -39.19 -7.10 41.28
C TYR A 189 -38.73 -7.51 42.69
N PRO A 190 -38.02 -6.63 43.43
CA PRO A 190 -37.56 -6.92 44.79
C PRO A 190 -38.69 -7.15 45.78
N SER A 191 -39.78 -6.36 45.70
CA SER A 191 -40.93 -6.47 46.58
C SER A 191 -42.17 -6.99 45.85
N SER A 192 -43.03 -7.72 46.58
CA SER A 192 -44.35 -8.16 46.08
C SER A 192 -45.33 -7.01 45.81
N THR A 193 -44.96 -5.78 46.18
CA THR A 193 -45.79 -4.57 46.09
C THR A 193 -45.52 -3.70 44.86
N GLN A 194 -44.52 -4.05 44.02
CA GLN A 194 -44.18 -3.33 42.77
C GLN A 194 -44.05 -1.80 42.96
N SER A 195 -43.36 -1.37 44.02
CA SER A 195 -43.06 0.06 44.24
C SER A 195 -41.87 0.50 43.38
N PRO A 196 -41.93 1.63 42.64
CA PRO A 196 -40.81 2.17 41.86
C PRO A 196 -39.55 2.50 42.68
N ASN A 197 -39.66 2.53 44.01
CA ASN A 197 -38.55 2.79 44.93
C ASN A 197 -37.79 1.54 45.37
N ASP A 198 -38.31 0.33 45.12
CA ASP A 198 -37.67 -0.91 45.53
C ASP A 198 -36.73 -1.41 44.42
N LYS A 199 -35.43 -1.42 44.70
CA LYS A 199 -34.37 -1.79 43.75
C LYS A 199 -33.45 -2.86 44.34
N TRP A 200 -33.00 -3.79 43.49
CA TRP A 200 -32.08 -4.88 43.83
C TRP A 200 -30.69 -4.38 44.20
N THR A 201 -30.16 -4.85 45.33
CA THR A 201 -28.71 -4.87 45.56
C THR A 201 -28.15 -6.19 45.06
N VAL A 202 -27.23 -6.15 44.11
CA VAL A 202 -26.71 -7.34 43.42
C VAL A 202 -25.32 -7.69 43.94
N PHE A 203 -25.14 -8.94 44.32
CA PHE A 203 -23.88 -9.57 44.67
C PHE A 203 -23.53 -10.57 43.58
N ALA A 204 -22.46 -10.36 42.84
CA ALA A 204 -22.17 -11.21 41.69
C ALA A 204 -20.68 -11.49 41.49
N HIS A 205 -20.39 -12.58 40.80
CA HIS A 205 -19.06 -12.84 40.24
C HIS A 205 -19.19 -12.75 38.72
N ALA A 206 -18.72 -11.67 38.13
CA ALA A 206 -18.95 -11.37 36.71
C ALA A 206 -17.90 -10.42 36.14
N GLU A 207 -17.72 -10.48 34.82
CA GLU A 207 -16.79 -9.62 34.08
C GLU A 207 -17.52 -8.40 33.48
N PHE A 208 -17.23 -7.22 33.99
CA PHE A 208 -17.69 -5.94 33.43
C PHE A 208 -16.60 -5.27 32.61
N LYS A 209 -16.99 -4.71 31.46
CA LYS A 209 -16.11 -3.95 30.57
C LYS A 209 -15.61 -2.70 31.27
N GLY A 210 -14.33 -2.38 31.08
CA GLY A 210 -13.66 -1.26 31.72
C GLY A 210 -13.01 -1.58 33.06
N ALA A 211 -13.25 -2.77 33.65
CA ALA A 211 -12.60 -3.19 34.88
C ALA A 211 -11.11 -3.45 34.69
N THR A 212 -10.29 -2.95 35.60
CA THR A 212 -8.83 -3.10 35.59
C THR A 212 -8.44 -4.41 36.27
N SER A 213 -7.82 -5.31 35.51
CA SER A 213 -7.24 -6.55 36.01
C SER A 213 -5.84 -6.35 36.59
N ASN A 214 -5.27 -7.40 37.17
CA ASN A 214 -3.93 -7.40 37.76
C ASN A 214 -2.88 -7.02 36.70
N GLY A 215 -2.08 -5.97 36.97
CA GLY A 215 -1.10 -5.43 36.01
C GLY A 215 -1.58 -4.23 35.18
N GLY A 216 -2.82 -3.76 35.37
CA GLY A 216 -3.29 -2.48 34.82
C GLY A 216 -4.05 -2.55 33.48
N TYR A 217 -4.36 -3.76 33.00
CA TYR A 217 -5.14 -4.00 31.78
C TYR A 217 -6.65 -3.79 32.04
N LYS A 218 -7.34 -3.04 31.18
CA LYS A 218 -8.81 -2.86 31.23
C LYS A 218 -9.52 -3.97 30.45
N SER A 219 -10.38 -4.72 31.13
CA SER A 219 -11.19 -5.81 30.60
C SER A 219 -12.18 -5.35 29.54
N ASN A 220 -12.28 -6.12 28.45
CA ASN A 220 -13.37 -5.98 27.48
C ASN A 220 -14.72 -6.50 28.01
N GLY A 221 -14.72 -7.27 29.10
CA GLY A 221 -15.89 -7.73 29.87
C GLY A 221 -16.90 -8.58 29.11
N LYS A 222 -17.72 -9.33 29.86
CA LYS A 222 -18.96 -9.95 29.33
C LYS A 222 -20.11 -8.93 29.27
N PHE A 223 -20.02 -7.86 30.06
CA PHE A 223 -21.07 -6.85 30.19
C PHE A 223 -20.55 -5.44 29.82
N ASN A 224 -21.31 -4.66 29.03
CA ASN A 224 -20.94 -3.29 28.65
C ASN A 224 -21.69 -2.26 29.52
N ILE A 225 -20.99 -1.21 29.96
CA ILE A 225 -21.53 -0.11 30.79
C ILE A 225 -21.96 1.09 29.92
N ASP A 226 -21.79 1.02 28.59
CA ASP A 226 -22.07 2.16 27.70
C ASP A 226 -23.55 2.61 27.75
N ASN A 227 -23.75 3.88 28.12
CA ASN A 227 -25.03 4.58 28.19
C ASN A 227 -25.83 4.62 26.87
N SER A 228 -25.26 4.15 25.76
CA SER A 228 -25.84 4.15 24.41
C SER A 228 -26.49 2.82 23.99
N SER A 229 -26.32 1.75 24.76
CA SER A 229 -27.07 0.49 24.57
C SER A 229 -27.83 0.21 25.86
N GLY A 230 -29.14 0.43 25.87
CA GLY A 230 -29.97 0.52 27.08
C GLY A 230 -30.16 -0.79 27.85
N ASN A 231 -29.10 -1.35 28.45
CA ASN A 231 -29.20 -2.55 29.27
C ASN A 231 -28.91 -2.37 30.76
N ILE A 232 -28.36 -1.24 31.26
CA ILE A 232 -28.35 -0.98 32.73
C ILE A 232 -28.64 0.49 33.10
N SER A 233 -28.51 1.46 32.20
CA SER A 233 -28.72 2.88 32.50
C SER A 233 -30.06 3.40 31.94
N ASN A 234 -30.96 3.78 32.86
CA ASN A 234 -32.22 4.55 32.71
C ASN A 234 -33.57 3.83 32.95
N GLY A 235 -33.57 2.56 33.36
CA GLY A 235 -34.79 1.89 33.84
C GLY A 235 -34.56 0.69 34.76
N SER A 236 -33.34 0.50 35.26
CA SER A 236 -32.96 -0.72 35.97
C SER A 236 -33.52 -0.76 37.40
N ASN A 237 -34.18 -1.87 37.73
CA ASN A 237 -34.54 -2.31 39.09
C ASN A 237 -33.29 -2.57 39.96
N ILE A 238 -32.15 -1.87 39.76
CA ILE A 238 -30.87 -2.14 40.43
C ILE A 238 -30.42 -0.89 41.19
N ARG A 239 -30.16 -1.08 42.48
CA ARG A 239 -29.62 -0.08 43.39
C ARG A 239 -28.10 -0.01 43.28
N SER A 240 -27.43 -1.14 43.46
CA SER A 240 -25.97 -1.27 43.42
C SER A 240 -25.54 -2.68 43.07
N ILE A 241 -24.33 -2.82 42.53
CA ILE A 241 -23.71 -4.10 42.16
C ILE A 241 -22.33 -4.20 42.82
N TYR A 242 -22.14 -5.24 43.62
CA TYR A 242 -20.87 -5.58 44.25
C TYR A 242 -20.32 -6.86 43.63
N LEU A 243 -19.09 -6.78 43.13
CA LEU A 243 -18.48 -7.76 42.25
C LEU A 243 -17.23 -8.40 42.85
N GLY A 244 -17.09 -9.71 42.65
CA GLY A 244 -15.82 -10.45 42.66
C GLY A 244 -15.27 -10.64 41.23
N HIS A 245 -14.12 -11.32 41.10
CA HIS A 245 -13.37 -11.68 39.88
C HIS A 245 -12.07 -10.89 39.67
N TYR A 246 -12.10 -9.57 39.83
CA TYR A 246 -10.89 -8.75 39.74
C TYR A 246 -10.37 -8.40 41.13
N HIS A 247 -9.08 -8.66 41.35
CA HIS A 247 -8.46 -8.50 42.67
C HIS A 247 -8.24 -7.03 43.04
N LYS A 248 -8.21 -6.14 42.05
CA LYS A 248 -8.12 -4.71 42.29
C LYS A 248 -9.46 -4.15 42.75
N ARG A 249 -9.48 -3.56 43.94
CA ARG A 249 -10.59 -2.72 44.41
C ARG A 249 -10.76 -1.54 43.46
N GLN A 250 -11.95 -1.38 42.90
CA GLN A 250 -12.24 -0.32 41.94
C GLN A 250 -13.74 -0.06 41.79
N GLN A 251 -14.06 1.17 41.39
CA GLN A 251 -15.41 1.61 41.06
C GLN A 251 -15.52 1.79 39.54
N LEU A 252 -16.47 1.13 38.90
CA LEU A 252 -16.68 1.28 37.44
C LEU A 252 -17.69 2.38 37.10
N SER A 253 -18.67 2.58 37.98
CA SER A 253 -19.70 3.61 37.87
C SER A 253 -20.20 3.97 39.29
N ASN A 254 -21.10 4.95 39.41
CA ASN A 254 -21.61 5.41 40.70
C ASN A 254 -22.14 4.29 41.61
N ASN A 255 -22.60 3.16 41.05
CA ASN A 255 -23.22 2.07 41.79
C ASN A 255 -22.64 0.68 41.51
N ILE A 256 -21.49 0.57 40.82
CA ILE A 256 -20.84 -0.71 40.50
C ILE A 256 -19.42 -0.74 41.07
N TRP A 257 -19.14 -1.74 41.90
CA TRP A 257 -17.89 -1.88 42.65
C TRP A 257 -17.32 -3.28 42.52
N TYR A 258 -16.02 -3.40 42.25
CA TYR A 258 -15.27 -4.61 42.60
C TYR A 258 -14.68 -4.44 43.99
N ILE A 259 -14.94 -5.43 44.85
CA ILE A 259 -14.49 -5.40 46.24
C ILE A 259 -12.97 -5.59 46.34
N GLY A 260 -12.40 -6.37 45.41
CA GLY A 260 -10.98 -6.71 45.38
C GLY A 260 -10.64 -7.89 46.29
N SER A 261 -9.45 -8.46 46.09
CA SER A 261 -8.99 -9.58 46.90
C SER A 261 -8.59 -9.12 48.31
N PRO A 262 -8.71 -9.98 49.33
CA PRO A 262 -8.40 -9.62 50.71
C PRO A 262 -6.90 -9.55 51.03
N TYR A 263 -6.04 -10.02 50.13
CA TYR A 263 -4.58 -9.96 50.24
C TYR A 263 -3.93 -9.98 48.86
N GLN A 264 -2.70 -9.46 48.78
CA GLN A 264 -1.93 -9.47 47.54
C GLN A 264 -1.60 -10.91 47.11
N GLN A 265 -2.03 -11.28 45.91
CA GLN A 265 -1.76 -12.61 45.37
C GLN A 265 -0.51 -12.67 44.48
N ASN A 266 -0.13 -11.54 43.90
CA ASN A 266 1.03 -11.42 43.03
C ASN A 266 1.64 -10.00 43.09
N PHE A 267 2.84 -9.84 42.53
CA PHE A 267 3.57 -8.56 42.47
C PHE A 267 2.88 -7.46 41.63
N GLY A 268 1.89 -7.81 40.80
CA GLY A 268 1.11 -6.84 40.02
C GLY A 268 0.08 -6.06 40.85
N GLU A 269 -0.24 -6.57 42.05
CA GLU A 269 -1.14 -5.96 43.05
C GLU A 269 -0.34 -5.16 44.10
N MET A 270 0.98 -5.03 43.90
CA MET A 270 1.83 -4.20 44.74
C MET A 270 1.30 -2.76 44.72
N TYR A 271 1.11 -2.19 45.91
CA TYR A 271 0.53 -0.86 46.18
C TYR A 271 -1.00 -0.76 46.13
N ASP A 272 -1.73 -1.77 45.68
CA ASP A 272 -3.19 -1.76 45.77
C ASP A 272 -3.64 -2.07 47.23
N PRO A 273 -4.74 -1.45 47.71
CA PRO A 273 -5.31 -1.77 49.01
C PRO A 273 -6.06 -3.10 48.95
N HIS A 274 -5.89 -3.94 49.98
CA HIS A 274 -6.50 -5.26 50.07
C HIS A 274 -7.19 -5.46 51.42
N GLY A 275 -8.35 -6.11 51.38
CA GLY A 275 -9.11 -6.44 52.59
C GLY A 275 -10.56 -6.76 52.28
N VAL A 276 -11.47 -6.27 53.11
CA VAL A 276 -12.91 -6.63 53.06
C VAL A 276 -13.78 -5.37 53.05
N ALA A 277 -15.08 -5.52 52.84
CA ALA A 277 -16.00 -4.39 52.79
C ALA A 277 -17.30 -4.63 53.55
N PHE A 278 -17.73 -3.68 54.37
CA PHE A 278 -19.10 -3.63 54.87
C PHE A 278 -20.00 -2.89 53.88
N VAL A 279 -21.18 -3.44 53.63
CA VAL A 279 -22.24 -2.81 52.84
C VAL A 279 -23.56 -2.89 53.59
N ASP A 280 -24.46 -1.94 53.38
CA ASP A 280 -25.74 -1.93 54.07
C ASP A 280 -26.89 -1.38 53.21
N SER A 281 -28.10 -1.47 53.74
CA SER A 281 -29.30 -0.99 53.07
C SER A 281 -29.45 0.53 53.04
N ASN A 282 -28.54 1.31 53.61
CA ASN A 282 -28.62 2.78 53.65
C ASN A 282 -27.63 3.45 52.67
N SER A 283 -26.48 2.83 52.43
CA SER A 283 -25.40 3.34 51.55
C SER A 283 -25.16 2.41 50.35
N ILE A 284 -24.84 2.97 49.19
CA ILE A 284 -24.33 2.19 48.04
C ILE A 284 -22.81 2.16 47.97
N THR A 285 -22.14 2.92 48.83
CA THR A 285 -20.68 2.99 48.91
C THR A 285 -20.19 1.98 49.94
N PRO A 286 -19.33 1.00 49.57
CA PRO A 286 -18.75 0.07 50.51
C PRO A 286 -17.85 0.76 51.55
N GLN A 287 -17.96 0.33 52.80
CA GLN A 287 -17.02 0.70 53.87
C GLN A 287 -15.88 -0.33 53.92
N PHE A 288 -14.74 0.08 53.40
CA PHE A 288 -13.60 -0.79 53.24
C PHE A 288 -12.74 -0.91 54.50
N ILE A 289 -12.26 -2.12 54.78
CA ILE A 289 -11.32 -2.43 55.88
C ILE A 289 -10.10 -3.12 55.28
N ASP A 290 -8.94 -2.50 55.42
CA ASP A 290 -7.70 -3.00 54.81
C ASP A 290 -6.91 -3.90 55.78
N PHE A 291 -6.47 -5.06 55.29
CA PHE A 291 -5.69 -6.04 56.05
C PHE A 291 -4.20 -5.78 55.95
N ASN A 292 -3.75 -4.68 56.55
CA ASN A 292 -2.35 -4.26 56.54
C ASN A 292 -1.37 -5.21 57.26
N HIS A 293 -1.88 -6.14 58.07
CA HIS A 293 -1.09 -7.14 58.81
C HIS A 293 -0.70 -8.36 57.95
N LEU A 294 -1.34 -8.55 56.80
CA LEU A 294 -1.06 -9.66 55.89
C LEU A 294 0.20 -9.39 55.04
N PRO A 295 0.89 -10.45 54.57
CA PRO A 295 2.08 -10.32 53.73
C PRO A 295 1.89 -9.41 52.51
N LYS A 296 2.85 -8.49 52.31
CA LYS A 296 2.92 -7.61 51.14
C LYS A 296 4.05 -8.05 50.20
N HIS A 297 3.88 -7.74 48.93
CA HIS A 297 4.88 -7.90 47.89
C HIS A 297 5.69 -6.62 47.76
N HIS A 298 7.00 -6.75 47.72
CA HIS A 298 7.94 -5.65 47.52
C HIS A 298 8.86 -5.96 46.36
N ARG A 299 9.10 -4.99 45.49
CA ARG A 299 10.14 -5.06 44.48
C ARG A 299 11.22 -4.04 44.82
N LEU A 300 12.46 -4.50 44.91
CA LEU A 300 13.63 -3.70 45.25
C LEU A 300 14.69 -3.83 44.16
N ILE A 301 15.32 -2.71 43.80
CA ILE A 301 16.42 -2.63 42.82
C ILE A 301 17.72 -2.33 43.56
N TYR A 302 18.70 -3.21 43.44
CA TYR A 302 20.02 -3.05 44.02
C TYR A 302 21.00 -2.35 43.04
N PRO A 303 21.91 -1.48 43.51
CA PRO A 303 22.13 -1.06 44.90
C PRO A 303 21.19 0.07 45.38
N LEU A 304 20.42 0.66 44.48
CA LEU A 304 19.74 1.95 44.68
C LEU A 304 18.78 1.97 45.87
N ASP A 305 17.91 0.96 45.99
CA ASP A 305 16.94 0.89 47.10
C ASP A 305 17.61 0.53 48.44
N PHE A 306 18.82 -0.02 48.40
CA PHE A 306 19.60 -0.41 49.58
C PHE A 306 20.58 0.69 50.04
N LEU A 307 20.90 1.66 49.16
CA LEU A 307 21.72 2.84 49.49
C LEU A 307 20.92 3.89 50.29
N ASN A 308 19.60 3.97 50.07
CA ASN A 308 18.68 4.89 50.75
C ASN A 308 18.02 4.27 52.01
N SER A 309 18.68 3.31 52.65
CA SER A 309 18.19 2.32 53.64
C SER A 309 17.59 2.84 54.96
N LYS A 310 17.16 4.10 55.06
CA LYS A 310 16.49 4.59 56.27
C LYS A 310 15.02 4.15 56.40
N HIS A 311 14.34 3.68 55.35
CA HIS A 311 12.88 3.43 55.39
C HIS A 311 12.37 2.28 54.49
N LEU A 312 13.00 1.11 54.48
CA LEU A 312 12.36 -0.08 53.89
C LEU A 312 11.39 -0.68 54.92
N ASN A 313 10.12 -0.27 54.89
CA ASN A 313 9.03 -0.86 55.68
C ASN A 313 8.72 -2.28 55.16
N ILE A 314 9.56 -3.24 55.51
CA ILE A 314 9.46 -4.65 55.11
C ILE A 314 9.37 -5.51 56.37
N ASN A 315 8.32 -6.33 56.46
CA ASN A 315 8.08 -7.25 57.56
C ASN A 315 8.64 -8.64 57.26
N SER A 316 8.86 -9.46 58.30
CA SER A 316 9.41 -10.82 58.17
C SER A 316 8.52 -11.79 57.39
N LYS A 317 7.22 -11.49 57.25
CA LYS A 317 6.28 -12.31 56.48
C LYS A 317 6.10 -11.83 55.03
N ASP A 318 6.73 -10.73 54.63
CA ASP A 318 6.57 -10.15 53.29
C ASP A 318 7.31 -10.96 52.23
N ILE A 319 6.93 -10.75 50.97
CA ILE A 319 7.51 -11.41 49.81
C ILE A 319 8.29 -10.36 49.03
N VAL A 320 9.60 -10.52 48.93
CA VAL A 320 10.49 -9.49 48.36
C VAL A 320 11.15 -10.01 47.10
N GLU A 321 10.92 -9.35 45.97
CA GLU A 321 11.66 -9.55 44.73
C GLU A 321 12.82 -8.54 44.66
N ILE A 322 14.05 -9.03 44.66
CA ILE A 322 15.27 -8.23 44.57
C ILE A 322 15.84 -8.34 43.17
N ARG A 323 15.93 -7.21 42.48
CA ARG A 323 16.45 -7.06 41.12
C ARG A 323 17.85 -6.47 41.15
N ALA A 324 18.81 -7.13 40.52
CA ALA A 324 20.20 -6.69 40.51
C ALA A 324 20.93 -7.18 39.27
N THR A 325 22.01 -6.50 38.86
CA THR A 325 22.80 -6.94 37.70
C THR A 325 23.69 -8.13 38.05
N LYS A 326 24.17 -8.86 37.02
CA LYS A 326 25.11 -9.99 37.16
C LYS A 326 26.36 -9.63 37.95
N GLN A 327 26.87 -8.39 37.82
CA GLN A 327 28.04 -7.91 38.54
C GLN A 327 27.73 -7.60 40.01
N ASP A 328 26.57 -7.01 40.29
CA ASP A 328 26.18 -6.67 41.66
C ASP A 328 25.89 -7.89 42.51
N MET A 329 25.20 -8.90 41.95
CA MET A 329 24.87 -10.12 42.70
C MET A 329 26.11 -10.90 43.13
N LYS A 330 27.23 -10.74 42.41
CA LYS A 330 28.55 -11.30 42.74
C LYS A 330 29.30 -10.49 43.80
N SER A 331 28.84 -9.30 44.14
CA SER A 331 29.53 -8.42 45.11
C SER A 331 29.24 -8.82 46.55
N ASP A 332 30.27 -8.78 47.40
CA ASP A 332 30.11 -9.00 48.85
C ASP A 332 29.24 -7.92 49.51
N GLN A 333 29.11 -6.74 48.89
CA GLN A 333 28.22 -5.68 49.33
C GLN A 333 26.75 -6.04 49.12
N PHE A 334 26.40 -6.71 48.02
CA PHE A 334 25.04 -7.20 47.78
C PHE A 334 24.61 -8.21 48.85
N VAL A 335 25.46 -9.19 49.14
CA VAL A 335 25.20 -10.20 50.17
C VAL A 335 25.01 -9.55 51.56
N LYS A 336 25.86 -8.58 51.92
CA LYS A 336 25.70 -7.81 53.17
C LYS A 336 24.41 -6.97 53.21
N SER A 337 23.93 -6.53 52.04
CA SER A 337 22.68 -5.77 51.94
C SER A 337 21.46 -6.66 52.13
N LEU A 338 21.53 -7.94 51.76
CA LEU A 338 20.48 -8.92 52.08
C LEU A 338 20.35 -9.18 53.58
N ASP A 339 21.45 -9.10 54.32
CA ASP A 339 21.44 -9.22 55.79
C ASP A 339 20.76 -8.03 56.50
N SER A 340 20.49 -6.93 55.78
CA SER A 340 19.68 -5.82 56.30
C SER A 340 18.17 -6.08 56.26
N LEU A 341 17.72 -7.12 55.54
CA LEU A 341 16.33 -7.53 55.50
C LEU A 341 15.97 -8.43 56.70
N PRO A 342 14.70 -8.46 57.13
CA PRO A 342 14.27 -9.30 58.23
C PRO A 342 14.60 -10.79 58.03
N SER A 343 14.95 -11.47 59.13
CA SER A 343 15.20 -12.91 59.13
C SER A 343 13.93 -13.69 58.72
N PHE A 344 14.10 -14.76 57.92
CA PHE A 344 13.02 -15.65 57.42
C PHE A 344 12.07 -15.10 56.36
N ILE A 345 12.43 -13.98 55.73
CA ILE A 345 11.64 -13.38 54.65
C ILE A 345 11.73 -14.19 53.34
N ASP A 346 10.61 -14.24 52.59
CA ASP A 346 10.56 -14.94 51.30
C ASP A 346 11.18 -14.05 50.21
N ILE A 347 12.43 -14.35 49.85
CA ILE A 347 13.20 -13.56 48.89
C ILE A 347 13.22 -14.27 47.53
N LYS A 348 12.63 -13.60 46.53
CA LYS A 348 12.85 -13.89 45.12
C LYS A 348 13.98 -13.02 44.60
N ARG A 349 14.94 -13.59 43.89
CA ARG A 349 16.05 -12.84 43.27
C ARG A 349 15.91 -12.92 41.76
N THR A 350 15.98 -11.79 41.08
CA THR A 350 15.77 -11.68 39.63
C THR A 350 16.92 -10.89 39.01
N MET A 351 17.63 -11.45 38.04
CA MET A 351 18.70 -10.73 37.35
C MET A 351 18.14 -9.75 36.31
N ILE A 352 18.77 -8.57 36.21
CA ILE A 352 18.39 -7.51 35.25
C ILE A 352 19.59 -7.13 34.37
N SER A 353 19.31 -6.77 33.11
CA SER A 353 20.34 -6.42 32.11
C SER A 353 20.91 -5.01 32.30
N SER A 354 20.07 -4.05 32.71
CA SER A 354 20.45 -2.65 32.93
C SER A 354 19.70 -2.10 34.16
N LYS A 355 20.36 -1.27 34.97
CA LYS A 355 19.72 -0.68 36.18
C LYS A 355 18.80 0.48 35.83
N GLU A 356 19.21 1.28 34.85
CA GLU A 356 18.59 2.55 34.48
C GLU A 356 17.24 2.34 33.77
N GLU A 357 17.16 1.39 32.82
CA GLU A 357 15.89 1.08 32.13
C GLU A 357 14.87 0.43 33.08
N GLU A 358 15.33 -0.42 33.99
CA GLU A 358 14.48 -1.08 35.00
C GLU A 358 13.90 -0.06 35.99
N GLN A 359 14.72 0.93 36.40
CA GLN A 359 14.26 2.06 37.21
C GLN A 359 13.26 2.93 36.47
N GLU A 360 13.51 3.25 35.20
CA GLU A 360 12.59 4.07 34.41
C GLU A 360 11.23 3.36 34.24
N GLN A 361 11.22 2.04 34.01
CA GLN A 361 10.01 1.24 33.96
C GLN A 361 9.28 1.17 35.31
N GLU A 362 10.02 1.08 36.43
CA GLU A 362 9.43 1.01 37.76
C GLU A 362 8.91 2.38 38.25
N LEU A 363 9.61 3.47 37.93
CA LEU A 363 9.17 4.85 38.11
C LEU A 363 7.92 5.11 37.29
N LYS A 364 7.88 4.75 36.00
CA LYS A 364 6.67 4.83 35.16
C LYS A 364 5.51 4.02 35.74
N ARG A 365 5.74 2.86 36.38
CA ARG A 365 4.70 2.08 37.07
C ARG A 365 4.22 2.76 38.37
N LYS A 366 5.13 3.29 39.17
CA LYS A 366 4.83 4.05 40.40
C LYS A 366 4.10 5.36 40.08
N GLU A 367 4.49 6.07 39.02
CA GLU A 367 3.87 7.29 38.51
C GLU A 367 2.53 7.02 37.85
N ASN A 368 2.38 5.99 37.02
CA ASN A 368 1.08 5.56 36.48
C ASN A 368 0.08 5.21 37.60
N ASN A 369 0.55 4.69 38.74
CA ASN A 369 -0.31 4.41 39.88
C ASN A 369 -0.60 5.65 40.76
N LYS A 370 0.33 6.62 40.84
CA LYS A 370 0.14 7.89 41.56
C LYS A 370 -0.69 8.93 40.79
N SER A 371 -0.48 9.08 39.49
CA SER A 371 -1.25 9.96 38.59
C SER A 371 -2.71 9.52 38.48
N ARG A 372 -2.99 8.21 38.53
CA ARG A 372 -4.35 7.65 38.52
C ARG A 372 -5.15 7.83 39.82
N LEU A 373 -4.54 8.30 40.91
CA LEU A 373 -5.27 8.76 42.11
C LEU A 373 -5.81 10.20 41.95
N LEU A 374 -5.33 10.94 40.94
CA LEU A 374 -5.69 12.34 40.69
C LEU A 374 -6.43 12.55 39.35
N GLU A 375 -6.37 11.60 38.42
CA GLU A 375 -7.03 11.68 37.11
C GLU A 375 -8.25 10.77 37.03
N ASN A 376 -9.34 11.22 37.66
CA ASN A 376 -10.69 10.71 37.40
C ASN A 376 -11.43 11.55 36.34
N ASN A 377 -10.69 12.17 35.41
CA ASN A 377 -11.27 12.90 34.27
C ASN A 377 -10.31 12.89 33.07
N ASN A 378 -10.86 12.39 31.96
CA ASN A 378 -10.41 12.50 30.56
C ASN A 378 -9.47 11.43 29.95
N ASN A 379 -10.05 10.81 28.93
CA ASN A 379 -9.49 10.21 27.71
C ASN A 379 -8.65 8.92 27.77
N ASN A 380 -9.35 7.83 27.42
CA ASN A 380 -9.09 6.99 26.24
C ASN A 380 -7.71 7.14 25.57
N ASN A 381 -6.84 6.15 25.74
CA ASN A 381 -6.64 5.10 24.74
C ASN A 381 -5.48 4.18 25.14
N ASN A 382 -5.56 2.94 24.66
CA ASN A 382 -4.50 1.94 24.53
C ASN A 382 -3.91 1.37 25.83
N ASN A 383 -4.22 0.10 26.11
CA ASN A 383 -3.23 -0.98 26.01
C ASN A 383 -3.86 -2.33 26.37
N ASN A 384 -4.11 -3.12 25.32
CA ASN A 384 -4.51 -4.50 25.38
C ASN A 384 -3.32 -5.40 25.04
N ILE A 385 -2.71 -6.11 26.00
CA ILE A 385 -2.08 -7.45 25.86
C ILE A 385 -2.04 -7.98 27.33
N ILE A 386 -2.53 -9.14 27.77
CA ILE A 386 -2.11 -10.53 27.46
C ILE A 386 -3.16 -11.52 28.01
N LYS A 387 -3.68 -12.42 27.16
CA LYS A 387 -3.94 -13.84 27.45
C LYS A 387 -4.41 -14.52 26.16
N SER A 388 -3.57 -15.34 25.57
CA SER A 388 -3.95 -16.36 24.60
C SER A 388 -2.72 -17.23 24.33
N GLN A 389 -2.98 -18.47 23.92
CA GLN A 389 -1.96 -19.49 23.66
C GLN A 389 -0.91 -18.96 22.70
N PHE A 390 0.37 -19.33 22.89
CA PHE A 390 1.50 -19.02 22.02
C PHE A 390 1.25 -19.41 20.55
N LYS A 391 0.50 -18.58 19.84
CA LYS A 391 0.32 -18.65 18.40
C LYS A 391 1.36 -17.75 17.78
N LEU A 392 2.03 -18.26 16.75
CA LEU A 392 3.01 -17.49 15.98
C LEU A 392 2.44 -16.15 15.47
N GLU A 393 1.13 -16.10 15.27
CA GLU A 393 0.35 -14.93 14.87
C GLU A 393 0.40 -13.78 15.89
N GLU A 394 0.53 -14.07 17.18
CA GLU A 394 0.62 -13.03 18.23
C GLU A 394 1.99 -12.36 18.23
N PHE A 395 3.04 -13.15 17.98
CA PHE A 395 4.40 -12.60 17.85
C PHE A 395 4.56 -11.71 16.60
N LEU A 396 3.76 -11.89 15.54
CA LEU A 396 3.72 -10.96 14.40
C LEU A 396 3.24 -9.58 14.84
N GLU A 397 2.17 -9.53 15.64
CA GLU A 397 1.58 -8.28 16.11
C GLU A 397 2.52 -7.54 17.06
N ASP A 398 3.18 -8.28 17.96
CA ASP A 398 4.09 -7.69 18.93
C ASP A 398 5.42 -7.24 18.29
N TYR A 399 5.95 -7.98 17.30
CA TYR A 399 7.11 -7.54 16.52
C TYR A 399 6.81 -6.23 15.77
N LEU A 400 5.63 -6.14 15.14
CA LEU A 400 5.22 -4.96 14.39
C LEU A 400 4.98 -3.74 15.29
N LYS A 401 4.43 -3.95 16.50
CA LYS A 401 4.33 -2.89 17.52
C LYS A 401 5.71 -2.42 17.98
N ASN A 402 6.66 -3.32 18.23
CA ASN A 402 7.97 -2.94 18.76
C ASN A 402 8.84 -2.17 17.75
N GLU A 403 8.83 -2.53 16.46
CA GLU A 403 9.68 -1.85 15.47
C GLU A 403 9.05 -0.61 14.83
N LYS A 404 7.72 -0.44 14.88
CA LYS A 404 7.02 0.68 14.21
C LYS A 404 5.98 1.41 15.09
N SER A 405 6.12 1.40 16.42
CA SER A 405 5.10 1.90 17.38
C SER A 405 4.61 3.33 17.17
N GLU A 406 5.38 4.19 16.48
CA GLU A 406 5.09 5.64 16.36
C GLU A 406 4.83 6.14 14.92
N LEU A 407 4.92 5.27 13.89
CA LEU A 407 5.05 5.72 12.49
C LEU A 407 3.95 5.26 11.52
N LEU A 408 2.95 4.48 11.96
CA LEU A 408 1.93 3.90 11.07
C LEU A 408 0.50 4.27 11.49
N ASP A 409 -0.34 4.64 10.52
CA ASP A 409 -1.78 4.81 10.74
C ASP A 409 -2.48 3.44 10.94
N GLN A 410 -3.65 3.42 11.59
CA GLN A 410 -4.37 2.18 11.94
C GLN A 410 -4.71 1.30 10.74
N GLN A 411 -4.92 1.89 9.55
CA GLN A 411 -5.19 1.14 8.33
C GLN A 411 -3.92 0.48 7.74
N GLU A 412 -2.78 1.16 7.79
CA GLU A 412 -1.50 0.63 7.30
C GLU A 412 -0.99 -0.50 8.20
N PHE A 413 -1.15 -0.35 9.51
CA PHE A 413 -0.87 -1.41 10.49
C PHE A 413 -1.60 -2.71 10.13
N LYS A 414 -2.90 -2.64 9.84
CA LYS A 414 -3.71 -3.82 9.47
C LYS A 414 -3.28 -4.44 8.15
N LYS A 415 -2.96 -3.62 7.13
CA LYS A 415 -2.49 -4.11 5.82
C LYS A 415 -1.15 -4.84 5.95
N LEU A 416 -0.20 -4.25 6.67
CA LEU A 416 1.13 -4.83 6.87
C LEU A 416 1.06 -6.13 7.67
N LEU A 417 0.21 -6.17 8.72
CA LEU A 417 -0.05 -7.38 9.48
C LEU A 417 -0.72 -8.48 8.64
N TYR A 418 -1.68 -8.13 7.79
CA TYR A 418 -2.33 -9.08 6.88
C TYR A 418 -1.31 -9.72 5.93
N TYR A 419 -0.40 -8.92 5.36
CA TYR A 419 0.67 -9.42 4.51
C TYR A 419 1.59 -10.42 5.23
N GLY A 420 1.96 -10.14 6.49
CA GLY A 420 2.72 -11.09 7.33
C GLY A 420 1.96 -12.40 7.60
N LYS A 421 0.65 -12.34 7.85
CA LYS A 421 -0.22 -13.52 8.03
C LYS A 421 -0.37 -14.32 6.73
N GLU A 422 -0.48 -13.65 5.59
CA GLU A 422 -0.57 -14.27 4.28
C GLU A 422 0.70 -15.08 3.96
N ILE A 423 1.88 -14.51 4.21
CA ILE A 423 3.16 -15.20 4.07
C ILE A 423 3.18 -16.49 4.91
N LEU A 424 2.80 -16.43 6.19
CA LEU A 424 2.74 -17.63 7.03
C LEU A 424 1.76 -18.67 6.51
N SER A 425 0.59 -18.25 6.02
CA SER A 425 -0.42 -19.17 5.46
C SER A 425 0.05 -19.87 4.17
N SER A 426 0.94 -19.23 3.42
CA SER A 426 1.50 -19.76 2.18
C SER A 426 2.59 -20.82 2.41
N VAL A 427 3.11 -20.91 3.64
CA VAL A 427 4.06 -21.93 4.07
C VAL A 427 3.28 -23.20 4.44
N LYS A 428 3.67 -24.36 3.88
CA LYS A 428 3.12 -25.65 4.30
C LYS A 428 3.42 -25.86 5.79
N GLU A 429 2.37 -26.10 6.59
CA GLU A 429 2.52 -26.39 8.01
C GLU A 429 3.58 -27.48 8.23
N PRO A 430 4.48 -27.33 9.24
CA PRO A 430 5.34 -28.42 9.64
C PRO A 430 4.44 -29.60 10.00
N SER A 431 4.95 -30.81 9.75
CA SER A 431 4.18 -32.03 10.00
C SER A 431 3.62 -32.05 11.42
N ILE A 432 4.31 -31.49 12.41
CA ILE A 432 3.98 -31.55 13.84
C ILE A 432 3.73 -30.13 14.38
N THR A 433 2.57 -29.92 15.02
CA THR A 433 2.28 -28.77 15.89
C THR A 433 2.66 -29.15 17.32
N PRO A 434 3.82 -28.73 17.84
CA PRO A 434 4.26 -29.15 19.15
C PRO A 434 3.69 -28.28 20.28
N LEU A 435 3.51 -28.91 21.44
CA LEU A 435 3.17 -28.29 22.74
C LEU A 435 1.83 -27.52 22.85
N GLY A 436 0.81 -27.89 22.07
CA GLY A 436 -0.56 -27.40 22.24
C GLY A 436 -1.54 -28.36 22.92
N ARG A 437 -1.19 -29.65 23.04
CA ARG A 437 -2.14 -30.72 23.41
C ARG A 437 -1.90 -31.24 24.81
N LYS A 438 -2.98 -31.40 25.57
CA LYS A 438 -2.96 -31.99 26.90
C LYS A 438 -3.01 -33.51 26.78
N VAL A 439 -1.86 -34.17 26.95
CA VAL A 439 -1.73 -35.63 26.88
C VAL A 439 -1.57 -36.22 28.28
N SER A 440 -2.38 -37.24 28.62
CA SER A 440 -2.18 -38.04 29.81
C SER A 440 -2.20 -39.53 29.51
N VAL A 441 -1.26 -40.29 30.08
CA VAL A 441 -1.20 -41.75 29.96
C VAL A 441 -2.14 -42.39 30.99
N GLU A 442 -3.13 -43.14 30.54
CA GLU A 442 -4.13 -43.80 31.41
C GLU A 442 -3.77 -45.25 31.74
N LYS A 443 -3.27 -46.02 30.76
CA LYS A 443 -2.92 -47.42 30.94
C LYS A 443 -1.78 -47.83 30.02
N ILE A 444 -0.89 -48.70 30.50
CA ILE A 444 0.16 -49.35 29.72
C ILE A 444 -0.02 -50.86 29.87
N SER A 445 -0.18 -51.59 28.77
CA SER A 445 -0.30 -53.06 28.75
C SER A 445 0.83 -53.62 27.89
N ILE A 446 1.64 -54.50 28.45
CA ILE A 446 2.88 -55.00 27.86
C ILE A 446 2.81 -56.52 27.78
N GLN A 447 3.17 -57.08 26.63
CA GLN A 447 3.31 -58.52 26.43
C GLN A 447 4.66 -58.85 25.81
N ASP A 448 5.43 -59.70 26.51
CA ASP A 448 6.67 -60.33 26.00
C ASP A 448 7.70 -59.32 25.42
N PHE A 449 7.88 -58.18 26.09
CA PHE A 449 8.75 -57.07 25.67
C PHE A 449 10.06 -57.05 26.46
N CYS A 450 11.20 -57.13 25.76
CA CYS A 450 12.55 -57.17 26.34
C CYS A 450 12.66 -58.12 27.55
N GLY A 451 12.84 -57.61 28.77
CA GLY A 451 12.96 -58.41 30.00
C GLY A 451 11.63 -58.77 30.68
N ILE A 452 10.49 -58.36 30.13
CA ILE A 452 9.15 -58.68 30.66
C ILE A 452 8.61 -59.87 29.86
N LYS A 453 8.31 -60.97 30.55
CA LYS A 453 7.68 -62.17 30.00
C LYS A 453 6.22 -62.26 30.42
N GLY A 454 5.33 -62.60 29.49
CA GLY A 454 3.88 -62.61 29.72
C GLY A 454 3.29 -61.20 29.73
N ASN A 455 2.08 -61.09 30.29
CA ASN A 455 1.31 -59.85 30.31
C ASN A 455 1.56 -59.05 31.59
N LEU A 456 1.87 -57.76 31.44
CA LEU A 456 1.99 -56.78 32.52
C LEU A 456 1.12 -55.56 32.21
N ASP A 457 0.16 -55.29 33.08
CA ASP A 457 -0.72 -54.13 32.98
C ASP A 457 -0.41 -53.14 34.10
N LEU A 458 -0.06 -51.91 33.72
CA LEU A 458 0.05 -50.76 34.61
C LEU A 458 -1.15 -49.83 34.35
N ASN A 459 -2.10 -49.83 35.28
CA ASN A 459 -3.23 -48.91 35.23
C ASN A 459 -2.91 -47.64 36.05
N LEU A 460 -2.90 -46.49 35.37
CA LEU A 460 -2.68 -45.16 35.97
C LEU A 460 -4.03 -44.44 36.21
N LYS A 461 -5.15 -45.06 35.83
CA LYS A 461 -6.53 -44.57 36.01
C LYS A 461 -7.17 -45.06 37.31
N ASP A 462 -6.89 -46.31 37.68
CA ASP A 462 -7.53 -46.98 38.82
C ASP A 462 -6.77 -46.76 40.13
N GLY A 463 -7.11 -45.66 40.78
CA GLY A 463 -6.65 -45.33 42.11
C GLY A 463 -6.85 -43.85 42.35
N VAL A 464 -7.73 -43.51 43.29
CA VAL A 464 -7.83 -42.17 43.87
C VAL A 464 -6.39 -41.67 44.10
N ASP A 465 -6.09 -40.47 43.59
CA ASP A 465 -4.92 -39.67 44.01
C ASP A 465 -3.57 -39.80 43.25
N ILE A 466 -3.48 -40.42 42.06
CA ILE A 466 -2.17 -40.57 41.34
C ILE A 466 -1.78 -39.38 40.44
N LYS A 467 -2.73 -38.63 39.86
CA LYS A 467 -2.46 -37.58 38.84
C LYS A 467 -1.50 -36.45 39.28
N ASN A 468 -1.31 -36.25 40.58
CA ASN A 468 -0.44 -35.21 41.16
C ASN A 468 0.61 -35.77 42.16
N LYS A 469 0.94 -37.06 42.11
CA LYS A 469 1.92 -37.69 43.03
C LYS A 469 3.17 -38.15 42.29
N MET A 470 4.31 -38.00 42.97
CA MET A 470 5.58 -38.60 42.55
C MET A 470 5.53 -40.11 42.85
N ILE A 471 5.66 -40.95 41.82
CA ILE A 471 5.65 -42.41 41.95
C ILE A 471 7.09 -42.93 41.86
N MET A 472 7.51 -43.73 42.85
CA MET A 472 8.80 -44.42 42.83
C MET A 472 8.61 -45.91 42.59
N ILE A 473 9.24 -46.45 41.54
CA ILE A 473 9.24 -47.89 41.25
C ILE A 473 10.53 -48.53 41.75
N ARG A 474 10.42 -49.49 42.67
CA ARG A 474 11.57 -50.19 43.30
C ARG A 474 11.61 -51.67 42.91
N GLY A 475 12.81 -52.22 42.79
CA GLY A 475 13.05 -53.63 42.48
C GLY A 475 14.55 -53.92 42.28
N SER A 476 14.95 -55.19 42.31
CA SER A 476 16.34 -55.62 42.08
C SER A 476 16.85 -55.26 40.68
N MET A 477 18.16 -55.14 40.48
CA MET A 477 18.71 -54.94 39.13
C MET A 477 18.26 -56.08 38.20
N GLY A 478 17.93 -55.77 36.94
CA GLY A 478 17.40 -56.74 35.98
C GLY A 478 15.91 -57.05 36.09
N SER A 479 15.19 -56.52 37.09
CA SER A 479 13.74 -56.78 37.30
C SER A 479 12.78 -56.13 36.28
N GLY A 480 13.29 -55.56 35.17
CA GLY A 480 12.45 -54.93 34.15
C GLY A 480 11.95 -53.50 34.44
N LYS A 481 12.47 -52.81 35.48
CA LYS A 481 12.06 -51.42 35.82
C LYS A 481 12.18 -50.44 34.65
N SER A 482 13.35 -50.43 34.00
CA SER A 482 13.60 -49.57 32.85
C SER A 482 12.77 -50.04 31.65
N THR A 483 12.62 -51.37 31.49
CA THR A 483 11.83 -52.00 30.42
C THR A 483 10.36 -51.55 30.42
N LEU A 484 9.76 -51.32 31.59
CA LEU A 484 8.41 -50.79 31.72
C LEU A 484 8.23 -49.45 30.99
N PHE A 485 9.11 -48.48 31.21
CA PHE A 485 9.02 -47.17 30.56
C PHE A 485 9.55 -47.19 29.12
N GLU A 486 10.55 -48.02 28.82
CA GLU A 486 11.02 -48.22 27.44
C GLU A 486 9.92 -48.78 26.52
N SER A 487 8.99 -49.57 27.07
CA SER A 487 7.83 -50.05 26.32
C SER A 487 6.90 -48.90 25.89
N LEU A 488 6.74 -47.87 26.73
CA LEU A 488 5.96 -46.67 26.42
C LEU A 488 6.61 -45.91 25.25
N VAL A 489 7.92 -45.64 25.35
CA VAL A 489 8.68 -44.94 24.30
C VAL A 489 8.60 -45.71 22.98
N TRP A 490 8.79 -47.03 23.03
CA TRP A 490 8.71 -47.88 21.84
C TRP A 490 7.30 -47.92 21.25
N CYS A 491 6.26 -47.99 22.06
CA CYS A 491 4.89 -47.97 21.57
C CYS A 491 4.58 -46.67 20.81
N LEU A 492 4.94 -45.53 21.38
CA LEU A 492 4.68 -44.21 20.79
C LEU A 492 5.55 -43.91 19.57
N TYR A 493 6.85 -44.25 19.59
CA TYR A 493 7.81 -43.77 18.59
C TYR A 493 8.52 -44.88 17.78
N GLY A 494 8.33 -46.15 18.14
CA GLY A 494 8.94 -47.29 17.45
C GLY A 494 10.41 -47.55 17.77
N ASN A 495 11.01 -46.71 18.60
CA ASN A 495 12.39 -46.81 19.06
C ASN A 495 12.41 -46.85 20.61
N THR A 496 13.34 -47.60 21.19
CA THR A 496 13.68 -47.46 22.62
C THR A 496 14.75 -46.39 22.80
N SER A 497 15.03 -45.98 24.04
CA SER A 497 16.16 -45.12 24.35
C SER A 497 17.50 -45.81 24.03
N PRO A 498 18.54 -45.06 23.58
CA PRO A 498 19.91 -45.55 23.43
C PRO A 498 20.53 -46.01 24.75
N LYS A 499 21.23 -47.16 24.77
CA LYS A 499 21.90 -47.70 25.96
C LYS A 499 23.36 -47.22 26.16
N LYS A 500 24.02 -46.65 25.13
CA LYS A 500 25.42 -46.16 25.19
C LYS A 500 25.56 -44.74 24.66
N GLN A 501 26.56 -44.03 25.19
CA GLN A 501 26.77 -42.57 25.14
C GLN A 501 27.01 -41.98 23.73
N SER A 502 27.40 -42.77 22.73
CA SER A 502 27.98 -42.24 21.48
C SER A 502 27.27 -42.65 20.18
N SER A 503 26.12 -43.34 20.23
CA SER A 503 25.41 -43.69 18.99
C SER A 503 23.90 -43.88 19.18
N SER A 504 23.13 -43.14 18.39
CA SER A 504 21.67 -43.29 18.19
C SER A 504 21.27 -44.64 17.56
N SER A 505 22.24 -45.46 17.18
CA SER A 505 22.08 -46.85 16.75
C SER A 505 22.10 -47.88 17.90
N SER A 506 22.37 -47.46 19.14
CA SER A 506 22.43 -48.35 20.32
C SER A 506 21.08 -48.58 21.04
N SER A 507 19.97 -48.14 20.44
CA SER A 507 18.64 -48.51 20.92
C SER A 507 18.28 -49.91 20.47
N ILE A 508 17.49 -50.61 21.29
CA ILE A 508 16.99 -51.94 20.97
C ILE A 508 16.02 -51.78 19.80
N LYS A 509 16.32 -52.43 18.67
CA LYS A 509 15.54 -52.31 17.43
C LYS A 509 15.21 -53.68 16.85
N GLY A 510 14.26 -53.70 15.92
CA GLY A 510 13.95 -54.89 15.15
C GLY A 510 13.45 -56.02 16.04
N ASP A 511 14.08 -57.19 15.97
CA ASP A 511 13.65 -58.38 16.72
C ASP A 511 14.16 -58.40 18.17
N GLU A 512 15.11 -57.52 18.52
CA GLU A 512 15.71 -57.45 19.86
C GLU A 512 14.74 -56.91 20.93
N VAL A 513 13.66 -56.23 20.51
CA VAL A 513 12.62 -55.76 21.44
C VAL A 513 11.73 -56.89 21.94
N ILE A 514 11.77 -58.05 21.27
CA ILE A 514 11.00 -59.24 21.62
C ILE A 514 11.76 -60.01 22.69
N HIS A 515 11.08 -60.40 23.76
CA HIS A 515 11.66 -61.27 24.78
C HIS A 515 12.27 -62.54 24.16
N ASP A 516 13.42 -63.00 24.65
CA ASP A 516 14.21 -64.09 24.02
C ASP A 516 13.40 -65.39 23.85
N GLN A 517 12.52 -65.68 24.82
CA GLN A 517 11.66 -66.85 24.82
C GLN A 517 10.32 -66.67 24.06
N ALA A 518 10.12 -65.55 23.36
CA ALA A 518 8.88 -65.23 22.66
C ALA A 518 9.08 -65.07 21.14
N LYS A 519 7.99 -65.28 20.39
CA LYS A 519 7.95 -65.12 18.93
C LYS A 519 7.47 -63.72 18.49
N SER A 520 6.83 -63.00 19.39
CA SER A 520 6.26 -61.68 19.14
C SER A 520 6.11 -60.88 20.42
N THR A 521 6.10 -59.56 20.31
CA THR A 521 5.76 -58.63 21.40
C THR A 521 4.59 -57.74 20.99
N LEU A 522 3.81 -57.32 22.00
CA LEU A 522 2.70 -56.39 21.86
C LEU A 522 2.75 -55.40 23.01
N VAL A 523 2.64 -54.11 22.70
CA VAL A 523 2.49 -53.05 23.70
C VAL A 523 1.29 -52.21 23.31
N THR A 524 0.42 -51.96 24.27
CA THR A 524 -0.77 -51.12 24.14
C THR A 524 -0.73 -50.00 25.17
N VAL A 525 -0.91 -48.78 24.71
CA VAL A 525 -0.95 -47.57 25.55
C VAL A 525 -2.26 -46.85 25.33
N ASP A 526 -3.00 -46.63 26.42
CA ASP A 526 -4.22 -45.84 26.44
C ASP A 526 -3.86 -44.42 26.87
N LEU A 527 -4.17 -43.44 26.02
CA LEU A 527 -3.93 -42.02 26.20
C LEU A 527 -5.26 -41.26 26.24
N LEU A 528 -5.25 -40.14 26.95
CA LEU A 528 -6.26 -39.09 26.82
C LEU A 528 -5.59 -37.85 26.23
N VAL A 529 -5.98 -37.46 25.02
CA VAL A 529 -5.44 -36.29 24.31
C VAL A 529 -6.54 -35.26 24.16
N ASP A 530 -6.39 -34.09 24.79
CA ASP A 530 -7.39 -33.02 24.82
C ASP A 530 -8.79 -33.51 25.23
N GLY A 531 -8.83 -34.49 26.14
CA GLY A 531 -10.08 -35.11 26.62
C GLY A 531 -10.64 -36.22 25.73
N LYS A 532 -10.02 -36.55 24.59
CA LYS A 532 -10.42 -37.67 23.73
C LYS A 532 -9.57 -38.92 24.02
N PRO A 533 -10.20 -40.10 24.24
CA PRO A 533 -9.47 -41.34 24.48
C PRO A 533 -8.90 -41.90 23.18
N ILE A 534 -7.61 -42.22 23.19
CA ILE A 534 -6.88 -42.79 22.05
C ILE A 534 -6.11 -44.01 22.55
N GLN A 535 -6.19 -45.12 21.82
CA GLN A 535 -5.44 -46.33 22.13
C GLN A 535 -4.42 -46.61 21.02
N ILE A 536 -3.16 -46.71 21.40
CA ILE A 536 -2.05 -46.99 20.49
C ILE A 536 -1.58 -48.41 20.78
N THR A 537 -1.55 -49.27 19.77
CA THR A 537 -1.03 -50.63 19.88
C THR A 537 0.08 -50.84 18.87
N ARG A 538 1.28 -51.20 19.35
CA ARG A 538 2.41 -51.57 18.50
C ARG A 538 2.75 -53.04 18.68
N THR A 539 2.90 -53.75 17.56
CA THR A 539 3.22 -55.17 17.53
C THR A 539 4.42 -55.45 16.66
N LYS A 540 5.22 -56.45 17.05
CA LYS A 540 6.39 -56.87 16.30
C LYS A 540 6.54 -58.38 16.42
N LYS A 541 6.65 -59.07 15.26
CA LYS A 541 6.91 -60.51 15.17
C LYS A 541 8.31 -60.72 14.61
N ARG A 542 9.01 -61.77 15.05
CA ARG A 542 10.35 -62.10 14.53
C ARG A 542 10.29 -62.26 13.01
N GLY A 543 11.24 -61.65 12.30
CA GLY A 543 11.33 -61.67 10.84
C GLY A 543 10.30 -60.83 10.07
N LEU A 544 9.35 -60.16 10.74
CA LEU A 544 8.35 -59.28 10.09
C LEU A 544 8.47 -57.83 10.56
N GLY A 545 8.08 -56.86 9.73
CA GLY A 545 8.03 -55.45 10.13
C GLY A 545 7.10 -55.19 11.33
N ALA A 546 7.39 -54.13 12.10
CA ALA A 546 6.49 -53.69 13.17
C ALA A 546 5.18 -53.14 12.57
N LYS A 547 4.07 -53.35 13.27
CA LYS A 547 2.76 -52.80 12.91
C LYS A 547 2.25 -51.87 14.01
N VAL A 548 1.67 -50.75 13.62
CA VAL A 548 1.06 -49.78 14.54
C VAL A 548 -0.44 -49.76 14.24
N ASN A 549 -1.26 -49.71 15.28
CA ASN A 549 -2.70 -49.54 15.19
C ASN A 549 -3.14 -48.46 16.17
N ILE A 550 -3.99 -47.55 15.73
CA ILE A 550 -4.44 -46.38 16.50
C ILE A 550 -5.97 -46.39 16.49
N LYS A 551 -6.58 -46.66 17.63
CA LYS A 551 -8.05 -46.59 17.81
C LYS A 551 -8.46 -45.26 18.40
N GLY A 552 -9.64 -44.76 18.01
CA GLY A 552 -10.15 -43.43 18.38
C GLY A 552 -9.84 -42.31 17.37
N LEU A 553 -9.23 -42.64 16.23
CA LEU A 553 -8.92 -41.72 15.11
C LEU A 553 -9.29 -42.34 13.75
N GLU A 554 -10.39 -43.08 13.71
CA GLU A 554 -10.79 -43.94 12.58
C GLU A 554 -11.07 -43.14 11.28
N GLU A 555 -11.52 -41.89 11.40
CA GLU A 555 -11.77 -40.99 10.25
C GLU A 555 -10.48 -40.56 9.52
N ILE A 556 -9.34 -40.48 10.22
CA ILE A 556 -8.06 -39.96 9.69
C ILE A 556 -7.10 -41.11 9.30
N THR A 557 -7.22 -42.25 9.97
CA THR A 557 -6.35 -43.42 9.78
C THR A 557 -6.65 -44.20 8.50
N ASN A 558 -7.87 -44.12 7.95
CA ASN A 558 -8.25 -44.79 6.69
C ASN A 558 -7.60 -44.20 5.43
N VAL A 559 -7.00 -43.00 5.50
CA VAL A 559 -6.35 -42.30 4.38
C VAL A 559 -4.84 -42.60 4.28
N LYS A 560 -4.22 -43.11 5.34
CA LYS A 560 -2.76 -43.26 5.47
C LYS A 560 -2.37 -44.70 5.82
N GLN A 561 -1.79 -45.44 4.86
CA GLN A 561 -1.59 -46.90 4.96
C GLN A 561 -0.17 -47.35 5.37
N GLY A 562 0.81 -46.45 5.54
CA GLY A 562 2.18 -46.78 5.92
C GLY A 562 2.49 -46.62 7.42
N VAL A 563 3.44 -47.42 7.96
CA VAL A 563 3.95 -47.28 9.33
C VAL A 563 4.56 -45.88 9.58
N LEU A 564 5.20 -45.29 8.55
CA LEU A 564 5.75 -43.94 8.62
C LEU A 564 4.65 -42.87 8.72
N ASP A 565 3.57 -43.03 7.95
CA ASP A 565 2.44 -42.09 7.97
C ASP A 565 1.67 -42.15 9.29
N GLN A 566 1.52 -43.36 9.84
CA GLN A 566 0.96 -43.58 11.17
C GLN A 566 1.88 -43.01 12.27
N GLN A 567 3.20 -43.10 12.12
CA GLN A 567 4.14 -42.49 13.05
C GLN A 567 4.06 -40.95 13.02
N ASN A 568 3.97 -40.35 11.82
CA ASN A 568 3.78 -38.91 11.68
C ASN A 568 2.44 -38.48 12.29
N LEU A 569 1.37 -39.24 12.07
CA LEU A 569 0.08 -39.00 12.72
C LEU A 569 0.20 -39.05 14.25
N LEU A 570 0.92 -40.02 14.81
CA LEU A 570 1.17 -40.11 16.25
C LEU A 570 1.94 -38.90 16.78
N ASN A 571 3.02 -38.49 16.12
CA ASN A 571 3.79 -37.32 16.53
C ASN A 571 2.91 -36.05 16.55
N ASN A 572 2.00 -35.92 15.60
CA ASN A 572 1.05 -34.79 15.52
C ASN A 572 -0.04 -34.87 16.60
N VAL A 573 -0.49 -36.08 16.91
CA VAL A 573 -1.52 -36.32 17.91
C VAL A 573 -0.99 -36.06 19.31
N ILE A 574 0.24 -36.48 19.59
CA ILE A 574 0.91 -36.28 20.86
C ILE A 574 1.47 -34.85 20.96
N GLY A 575 1.81 -34.22 19.84
CA GLY A 575 2.42 -32.89 19.79
C GLY A 575 3.89 -32.89 20.22
N LEU A 576 4.57 -34.04 20.16
CA LEU A 576 6.00 -34.19 20.44
C LEU A 576 6.56 -35.25 19.50
N ASP A 577 7.76 -35.02 18.96
CA ASP A 577 8.53 -36.06 18.30
C ASP A 577 9.39 -36.84 19.30
N TYR A 578 10.02 -37.90 18.80
CA TYR A 578 10.87 -38.79 19.60
C TYR A 578 12.01 -38.03 20.32
N ASP A 579 12.65 -37.08 19.64
CA ASP A 579 13.79 -36.35 20.21
C ASP A 579 13.33 -35.39 21.30
N LEU A 580 12.27 -34.61 21.08
CA LEU A 580 11.68 -33.71 22.06
C LEU A 580 11.14 -34.48 23.28
N PHE A 581 10.48 -35.62 23.06
CA PHE A 581 9.96 -36.45 24.14
C PHE A 581 11.08 -36.98 25.05
N ARG A 582 12.20 -37.44 24.46
CA ARG A 582 13.35 -37.93 25.22
C ARG A 582 14.08 -36.82 25.98
N MET A 583 14.04 -35.60 25.45
CA MET A 583 14.76 -34.48 26.06
C MET A 583 13.98 -33.75 27.15
N CYS A 584 12.64 -33.75 27.05
CA CYS A 584 11.78 -32.97 27.94
C CYS A 584 10.86 -33.80 28.84
N VAL A 585 10.50 -35.05 28.45
CA VAL A 585 9.49 -35.86 29.16
C VAL A 585 10.08 -37.11 29.79
N TYR A 586 10.87 -37.89 29.04
CA TYR A 586 11.44 -39.14 29.52
C TYR A 586 12.96 -39.15 29.45
N MET A 587 13.60 -39.03 30.62
CA MET A 587 15.05 -39.16 30.78
C MET A 587 15.41 -40.63 31.00
N GLY A 588 15.84 -41.31 29.94
CA GLY A 588 16.22 -42.73 29.96
C GLY A 588 17.49 -43.02 30.78
N GLN A 589 17.65 -44.27 31.20
CA GLN A 589 18.82 -44.70 31.98
C GLN A 589 20.12 -44.53 31.17
N GLY A 590 21.03 -43.67 31.62
CA GLY A 590 22.31 -43.39 30.95
C GLY A 590 22.28 -42.27 29.90
N SER A 591 21.21 -41.46 29.82
CA SER A 591 21.16 -40.29 28.95
C SER A 591 22.00 -39.13 29.52
N ILE A 592 23.20 -38.93 28.94
CA ILE A 592 24.08 -37.80 29.27
C ILE A 592 23.67 -36.54 28.52
N SER A 593 23.06 -36.66 27.34
CA SER A 593 22.53 -35.56 26.53
C SER A 593 21.05 -35.34 26.86
N ASN A 594 20.75 -34.31 27.64
CA ASN A 594 19.40 -33.81 27.90
C ASN A 594 19.40 -32.29 27.64
N PHE A 595 18.24 -31.64 27.66
CA PHE A 595 18.13 -30.19 27.40
C PHE A 595 19.17 -29.35 28.18
N VAL A 596 19.44 -29.73 29.42
CA VAL A 596 20.40 -29.04 30.30
C VAL A 596 21.87 -29.22 29.88
N THR A 597 22.25 -30.39 29.35
CA THR A 597 23.66 -30.76 29.08
C THR A 597 24.05 -30.68 27.60
N ASP A 598 23.09 -30.53 26.69
CA ASP A 598 23.33 -30.45 25.26
C ASP A 598 23.94 -29.10 24.82
N THR A 599 24.57 -29.08 23.65
CA THR A 599 25.12 -27.85 23.04
C THR A 599 24.03 -26.82 22.79
N ASP A 600 24.35 -25.53 22.90
CA ASP A 600 23.44 -24.42 22.61
C ASP A 600 22.68 -24.59 21.29
N LYS A 601 23.40 -24.82 20.18
CA LYS A 601 22.81 -25.05 18.85
C LYS A 601 21.66 -26.07 18.88
N ARG A 602 21.85 -27.16 19.63
CA ARG A 602 20.85 -28.23 19.76
C ARG A 602 19.70 -27.81 20.67
N ARG A 603 19.95 -27.08 21.78
CA ARG A 603 18.90 -26.51 22.64
C ARG A 603 18.00 -25.54 21.86
N LYS A 604 18.59 -24.65 21.07
CA LYS A 604 17.86 -23.70 20.21
C LYS A 604 17.04 -24.38 19.13
N GLU A 605 17.62 -25.38 18.45
CA GLU A 605 16.89 -26.19 17.48
C GLU A 605 15.64 -26.82 18.12
N LEU A 606 15.77 -27.34 19.35
CA LEU A 606 14.67 -27.97 20.06
C LEU A 606 13.60 -26.97 20.51
N LEU A 607 13.98 -25.82 21.08
CA LEU A 607 13.01 -24.77 21.43
C LEU A 607 12.31 -24.26 20.17
N SER A 608 13.05 -24.02 19.09
CA SER A 608 12.48 -23.59 17.80
C SER A 608 11.48 -24.62 17.26
N ARG A 609 11.83 -25.91 17.33
CA ARG A 609 10.92 -27.01 16.97
C ARG A 609 9.72 -27.06 17.90
N ALA A 610 9.90 -27.00 19.22
CA ALA A 610 8.87 -27.10 20.25
C ALA A 610 7.80 -26.00 20.19
N PHE A 611 8.15 -24.79 19.72
CA PHE A 611 7.24 -23.65 19.62
C PHE A 611 6.74 -23.38 18.19
N SER A 612 6.88 -24.34 17.27
CA SER A 612 6.55 -24.17 15.84
C SER A 612 7.28 -23.02 15.13
N LEU A 613 8.38 -22.48 15.71
CA LEU A 613 9.18 -21.41 15.10
C LEU A 613 9.92 -21.87 13.84
N GLY A 614 9.96 -23.19 13.59
CA GLY A 614 10.42 -23.76 12.33
C GLY A 614 9.68 -23.26 11.08
N LEU A 615 8.48 -22.69 11.22
CA LEU A 615 7.72 -22.02 10.15
C LEU A 615 8.39 -20.73 9.65
N CYS A 616 9.17 -20.04 10.50
CA CYS A 616 9.82 -18.79 10.13
C CYS A 616 10.93 -19.01 9.09
N ILE A 617 11.57 -20.18 9.05
CA ILE A 617 12.64 -20.51 8.10
C ILE A 617 12.11 -20.53 6.64
N PRO A 618 11.09 -21.33 6.28
CA PRO A 618 10.49 -21.29 4.95
C PRO A 618 9.79 -19.96 4.66
N ALA A 619 9.19 -19.29 5.66
CA ALA A 619 8.61 -17.96 5.50
C ALA A 619 9.67 -16.93 5.07
N HIS A 620 10.81 -16.88 5.77
CA HIS A 620 11.95 -16.02 5.44
C HIS A 620 12.44 -16.26 4.01
N LYS A 621 12.52 -17.54 3.59
CA LYS A 621 12.90 -17.88 2.22
C LYS A 621 11.90 -17.36 1.18
N LEU A 622 10.60 -17.54 1.41
CA LEU A 622 9.55 -17.03 0.52
C LEU A 622 9.59 -15.51 0.38
N VAL A 623 9.70 -14.79 1.50
CA VAL A 623 9.76 -13.31 1.47
C VAL A 623 11.02 -12.83 0.77
N LYS A 624 12.16 -13.48 0.99
CA LYS A 624 13.41 -13.17 0.29
C LYS A 624 13.28 -13.35 -1.23
N GLU A 625 12.54 -14.36 -1.68
CA GLU A 625 12.24 -14.55 -3.10
C GLU A 625 11.29 -13.48 -3.65
N GLN A 626 10.25 -13.10 -2.89
CA GLN A 626 9.33 -12.01 -3.24
C GLN A 626 10.05 -10.65 -3.32
N ARG A 627 10.90 -10.32 -2.34
CA ARG A 627 11.73 -9.11 -2.36
C ARG A 627 12.56 -9.03 -3.64
N LYS A 628 13.28 -10.10 -3.99
CA LYS A 628 14.10 -10.16 -5.21
C LYS A 628 13.26 -9.96 -6.48
N LYS A 629 12.04 -10.50 -6.54
CA LYS A 629 11.12 -10.27 -7.65
C LYS A 629 10.73 -8.79 -7.76
N TYR A 630 10.35 -8.17 -6.64
CA TYR A 630 10.00 -6.74 -6.64
C TYR A 630 11.19 -5.84 -6.97
N GLU A 631 12.41 -6.14 -6.49
CA GLU A 631 13.63 -5.41 -6.89
C GLU A 631 13.88 -5.49 -8.40
N SER A 632 13.74 -6.68 -8.99
CA SER A 632 13.86 -6.87 -10.44
C SER A 632 12.81 -6.04 -11.20
N VAL A 633 11.54 -6.12 -10.80
CA VAL A 633 10.44 -5.38 -11.44
C VAL A 633 10.65 -3.87 -11.35
N LEU A 634 11.05 -3.35 -10.19
CA LEU A 634 11.35 -1.93 -10.01
C LEU A 634 12.54 -1.48 -10.88
N SER A 635 13.57 -2.30 -11.01
CA SER A 635 14.70 -2.00 -11.91
C SER A 635 14.26 -1.93 -13.38
N ASP A 636 13.36 -2.83 -13.82
CA ASP A 636 12.81 -2.84 -15.17
C ASP A 636 11.90 -1.64 -15.43
N ILE A 637 11.04 -1.27 -14.47
CA ILE A 637 10.17 -0.09 -14.58
C ILE A 637 11.02 1.19 -14.63
N ASN A 638 12.04 1.32 -13.78
CA ASN A 638 12.96 2.47 -13.82
C ASN A 638 13.68 2.58 -15.17
N ARG A 639 14.13 1.46 -15.75
CA ARG A 639 14.71 1.47 -17.09
C ARG A 639 13.71 1.95 -18.14
N LYS A 640 12.45 1.52 -18.07
CA LYS A 640 11.39 1.99 -18.99
C LYS A 640 11.12 3.49 -18.82
N ILE A 641 11.03 3.99 -17.59
CA ILE A 641 10.87 5.43 -17.30
C ILE A 641 12.04 6.23 -17.89
N SER A 642 13.29 5.78 -17.70
CA SER A 642 14.47 6.44 -18.26
C SER A 642 14.46 6.45 -19.80
N ASN A 643 14.01 5.37 -20.45
CA ASN A 643 13.83 5.34 -21.90
C ASN A 643 12.74 6.30 -22.39
N LEU A 644 11.62 6.42 -21.65
CA LEU A 644 10.58 7.39 -21.94
C LEU A 644 11.07 8.83 -21.75
N ASP A 645 11.85 9.11 -20.69
CA ASP A 645 12.47 10.42 -20.47
C ASP A 645 13.41 10.81 -21.62
N SER A 646 14.21 9.86 -22.10
CA SER A 646 15.08 10.06 -23.26
C SER A 646 14.25 10.34 -24.52
N SER A 647 13.16 9.60 -24.72
CA SER A 647 12.24 9.80 -25.84
C SER A 647 11.53 11.17 -25.77
N LEU A 648 11.03 11.55 -24.59
CA LEU A 648 10.43 12.86 -24.34
C LEU A 648 11.42 13.99 -24.61
N SER A 649 12.67 13.86 -24.15
CA SER A 649 13.71 14.86 -24.42
C SER A 649 13.97 15.04 -25.92
N THR A 650 13.94 13.93 -26.68
CA THR A 650 14.12 13.94 -28.13
C THR A 650 12.96 14.67 -28.80
N TRP A 651 11.71 14.30 -28.49
CA TRP A 651 10.52 14.98 -29.02
C TRP A 651 10.40 16.43 -28.56
N SER A 652 10.86 16.78 -27.37
CA SER A 652 10.89 18.17 -26.88
C SER A 652 11.93 19.04 -27.58
N SER A 653 13.02 18.45 -28.06
CA SER A 653 14.09 19.18 -28.76
C SER A 653 13.78 19.55 -30.21
N ILE A 654 12.84 18.85 -30.86
CA ILE A 654 12.47 19.10 -32.26
C ILE A 654 11.66 20.38 -32.36
N ASP A 655 12.22 21.47 -32.87
CA ASP A 655 11.52 22.77 -32.92
C ASP A 655 10.87 23.08 -34.29
N PHE A 656 9.67 22.56 -34.50
CA PHE A 656 8.83 22.93 -35.64
C PHE A 656 8.16 24.31 -35.48
N ILE A 657 8.16 24.90 -34.28
CA ILE A 657 7.50 26.18 -34.02
C ILE A 657 8.30 27.29 -34.71
N LYS A 658 9.62 27.27 -34.57
CA LYS A 658 10.50 28.23 -35.25
C LYS A 658 10.37 28.14 -36.78
N GLN A 659 10.38 26.93 -37.35
CA GLN A 659 10.22 26.72 -38.80
C GLN A 659 8.83 27.16 -39.30
N SER A 660 7.79 26.94 -38.50
CA SER A 660 6.43 27.41 -38.78
C SER A 660 6.35 28.93 -38.82
N GLN A 661 7.00 29.61 -37.86
CA GLN A 661 7.07 31.08 -37.81
C GLN A 661 7.84 31.65 -39.01
N GLU A 662 9.01 31.09 -39.34
CA GLU A 662 9.80 31.50 -40.52
C GLU A 662 8.99 31.31 -41.83
N TRP A 663 8.19 30.25 -41.93
CA TRP A 663 7.33 30.03 -43.10
C TRP A 663 6.21 31.06 -43.21
N GLU A 664 5.54 31.41 -42.09
CA GLU A 664 4.49 32.43 -42.05
C GLU A 664 5.04 33.82 -42.35
N GLU A 665 6.21 34.18 -41.79
CA GLU A 665 6.90 35.42 -42.11
C GLU A 665 7.26 35.50 -43.60
N ASN A 666 7.79 34.42 -44.18
CA ASN A 666 8.11 34.37 -45.61
C ASN A 666 6.85 34.45 -46.50
N LYS A 667 5.73 33.84 -46.10
CA LYS A 667 4.45 33.98 -46.79
C LYS A 667 3.95 35.43 -46.76
N ASN A 668 4.00 36.06 -45.59
CA ASN A 668 3.59 37.45 -45.41
C ASN A 668 4.50 38.42 -46.19
N ASN A 669 5.81 38.19 -46.20
CA ASN A 669 6.76 38.98 -46.99
C ASN A 669 6.48 38.88 -48.50
N ARG A 670 6.23 37.67 -49.02
CA ARG A 670 5.84 37.46 -50.43
C ARG A 670 4.55 38.22 -50.79
N LEU A 671 3.54 38.18 -49.91
CA LEU A 671 2.28 38.92 -50.10
C LEU A 671 2.49 40.45 -50.04
N ASN A 672 3.29 40.94 -49.11
CA ASN A 672 3.58 42.37 -48.98
C ASN A 672 4.29 42.93 -50.22
N ILE A 673 5.28 42.23 -50.76
CA ILE A 673 5.98 42.63 -51.99
C ILE A 673 4.99 42.72 -53.17
N LEU A 674 4.16 41.68 -53.37
CA LEU A 674 3.16 41.69 -54.45
C LEU A 674 2.11 42.79 -54.27
N ASN A 675 1.67 43.07 -53.04
CA ASN A 675 0.72 44.13 -52.75
C ASN A 675 1.31 45.52 -53.04
N GLN A 676 2.57 45.77 -52.69
CA GLN A 676 3.28 47.01 -53.04
C GLN A 676 3.41 47.18 -54.56
N ASP A 677 3.72 46.11 -55.30
CA ASP A 677 3.78 46.15 -56.76
C ASP A 677 2.41 46.40 -57.40
N ILE A 678 1.33 45.85 -56.84
CA ILE A 678 -0.04 46.13 -57.28
C ILE A 678 -0.41 47.59 -57.04
N GLU A 679 -0.07 48.12 -55.86
CA GLU A 679 -0.33 49.53 -55.52
C GLU A 679 0.40 50.47 -56.48
N LYS A 680 1.68 50.19 -56.78
CA LYS A 680 2.46 50.93 -57.76
C LYS A 680 1.88 50.86 -59.18
N ASN A 681 1.45 49.67 -59.63
CA ASN A 681 0.83 49.49 -60.94
C ASN A 681 -0.53 50.20 -61.02
N ASN A 682 -1.33 50.17 -59.95
CA ASN A 682 -2.61 50.90 -59.89
C ASN A 682 -2.38 52.41 -59.94
N GLN A 683 -1.37 52.95 -59.24
CA GLN A 683 -1.00 54.37 -59.33
C GLN A 683 -0.57 54.78 -60.75
N GLN A 684 0.18 53.92 -61.45
CA GLN A 684 0.55 54.17 -62.86
C GLN A 684 -0.67 54.13 -63.79
N LEU A 685 -1.65 53.26 -63.50
CA LEU A 685 -2.90 53.16 -64.24
C LEU A 685 -3.75 54.42 -64.05
N GLU A 686 -3.85 54.90 -62.81
CA GLU A 686 -4.60 56.12 -62.44
C GLU A 686 -4.01 57.36 -63.15
N GLN A 687 -2.68 57.49 -63.19
CA GLN A 687 -1.99 58.55 -63.94
C GLN A 687 -2.25 58.52 -65.46
N LEU A 688 -2.43 57.32 -66.05
CA LEU A 688 -2.72 57.16 -67.48
C LEU A 688 -4.19 57.43 -67.80
N TYR A 689 -5.11 57.19 -66.86
CA TYR A 689 -6.53 57.50 -67.01
C TYR A 689 -6.86 58.98 -66.78
N ASP A 690 -6.09 59.71 -65.97
CA ASP A 690 -6.23 61.17 -65.80
C ASP A 690 -5.87 61.96 -67.09
N PHE A 691 -5.06 61.38 -67.98
CA PHE A 691 -4.97 61.83 -69.36
C PHE A 691 -6.19 61.29 -70.10
N ASP A 692 -7.26 62.07 -70.21
CA ASP A 692 -8.42 61.74 -71.03
C ASP A 692 -7.95 61.26 -72.42
N ILE A 693 -7.98 59.94 -72.64
CA ILE A 693 -8.00 59.37 -73.99
C ILE A 693 -9.37 59.76 -74.51
N ASN A 694 -9.45 60.98 -75.01
CA ASN A 694 -10.63 61.54 -75.59
C ASN A 694 -10.82 60.78 -76.91
N GLN A 695 -11.50 59.62 -76.87
CA GLN A 695 -11.72 58.78 -78.06
C GLN A 695 -12.31 59.59 -79.21
N GLU A 696 -13.12 60.58 -78.89
CA GLU A 696 -13.67 61.53 -79.84
C GLU A 696 -12.58 62.34 -80.56
N LEU A 697 -11.51 62.74 -79.87
CA LEU A 697 -10.35 63.40 -80.47
C LEU A 697 -9.51 62.44 -81.32
N TYR A 698 -9.33 61.18 -80.89
CA TYR A 698 -8.63 60.15 -81.67
C TYR A 698 -9.35 59.88 -83.00
N ASP A 699 -10.68 59.71 -82.96
CA ASP A 699 -11.50 59.49 -84.15
C ASP A 699 -11.49 60.71 -85.08
N GLN A 700 -11.56 61.92 -84.54
CA GLN A 700 -11.44 63.17 -85.31
C GLN A 700 -10.07 63.29 -86.02
N LEU A 701 -8.97 62.97 -85.33
CA LEU A 701 -7.63 63.00 -85.91
C LEU A 701 -7.46 61.95 -87.01
N LYS A 702 -8.06 60.76 -86.83
CA LYS A 702 -8.07 59.68 -87.82
C LYS A 702 -8.85 60.07 -89.09
N GLU A 703 -10.04 60.62 -88.96
CA GLU A 703 -10.81 61.13 -90.12
C GLU A 703 -10.07 62.26 -90.85
N LYS A 704 -9.40 63.14 -90.10
CA LYS A 704 -8.60 64.24 -90.66
C LYS A 704 -7.37 63.73 -91.42
N ARG A 705 -6.71 62.66 -90.95
CA ARG A 705 -5.62 61.98 -91.67
C ARG A 705 -6.10 61.43 -93.02
N ASP A 706 -7.25 60.75 -93.02
CA ASP A 706 -7.78 60.10 -94.23
C ASP A 706 -8.24 61.12 -95.29
N SER A 707 -8.85 62.22 -94.86
CA SER A 707 -9.21 63.34 -95.75
C SER A 707 -7.99 64.05 -96.36
N LEU A 708 -6.91 64.23 -95.59
CA LEU A 708 -5.66 64.81 -96.12
C LEU A 708 -4.95 63.87 -97.10
N ASN A 709 -4.92 62.57 -96.83
CA ASN A 709 -4.38 61.55 -97.75
C ASN A 709 -5.13 61.53 -99.09
N THR A 710 -6.47 61.58 -99.06
CA THR A 710 -7.27 61.64 -100.28
C THR A 710 -7.07 62.94 -101.05
N LEU A 711 -6.89 64.08 -100.37
CA LEU A 711 -6.56 65.35 -101.02
C LEU A 711 -5.16 65.34 -101.67
N LYS A 712 -4.16 64.75 -101.01
CA LYS A 712 -2.80 64.60 -101.56
C LYS A 712 -2.82 63.81 -102.87
N PHE A 713 -3.53 62.69 -102.90
CA PHE A 713 -3.67 61.85 -104.09
C PHE A 713 -4.33 62.60 -105.27
N LYS A 714 -5.33 63.46 -104.99
CA LYS A 714 -5.96 64.30 -106.01
C LYS A 714 -4.99 65.32 -106.61
N LEU A 715 -4.23 66.03 -105.76
CA LEU A 715 -3.27 67.05 -106.20
C LEU A 715 -2.12 66.45 -107.04
N GLU A 716 -1.61 65.28 -106.67
CA GLU A 716 -0.55 64.58 -107.43
C GLU A 716 -1.04 64.15 -108.82
N ASN A 717 -2.26 63.63 -108.94
CA ASN A 717 -2.87 63.28 -110.22
C ASN A 717 -3.12 64.51 -111.11
N GLU A 718 -3.60 65.61 -110.51
CA GLU A 718 -3.86 66.85 -111.25
C GLU A 718 -2.56 67.42 -111.85
N LYS A 719 -1.47 67.43 -111.07
CA LYS A 719 -0.12 67.83 -111.53
C LYS A 719 0.36 66.98 -112.70
N GLY A 720 0.22 65.65 -112.61
CA GLY A 720 0.63 64.73 -113.68
C GLY A 720 -0.12 64.97 -114.99
N SER A 721 -1.44 65.23 -114.92
CA SER A 721 -2.27 65.43 -116.10
C SER A 721 -1.95 66.73 -116.86
N LYS A 722 -1.82 67.86 -116.15
CA LYS A 722 -1.56 69.18 -116.75
C LYS A 722 -0.15 69.25 -117.37
N MET A 723 0.84 68.65 -116.71
CA MET A 723 2.22 68.66 -117.18
C MET A 723 2.38 67.90 -118.51
N ASN A 724 1.74 66.74 -118.65
CA ASN A 724 1.76 65.97 -119.90
C ASN A 724 1.12 66.75 -121.07
N GLN A 725 -0.01 67.43 -120.84
CA GLN A 725 -0.71 68.17 -121.88
C GLN A 725 0.10 69.36 -122.44
N GLN A 726 0.87 70.04 -121.59
CA GLN A 726 1.71 71.17 -122.00
C GLN A 726 3.03 70.74 -122.64
N ILE A 727 3.65 69.64 -122.16
CA ILE A 727 4.85 69.07 -122.80
C ILE A 727 4.55 68.74 -124.27
N GLN A 728 3.42 68.10 -124.56
CA GLN A 728 3.05 67.75 -125.93
C GLN A 728 3.02 68.99 -126.86
N ARG A 729 2.41 70.09 -126.41
CA ARG A 729 2.34 71.35 -127.17
C ARG A 729 3.72 71.97 -127.44
N THR A 730 4.68 71.81 -126.52
CA THR A 730 6.05 72.30 -126.73
C THR A 730 6.82 71.47 -127.75
N VAL A 731 6.58 70.15 -127.81
CA VAL A 731 7.21 69.25 -128.78
C VAL A 731 6.76 69.59 -130.20
N ASP A 732 5.45 69.82 -130.40
CA ASP A 732 4.88 70.12 -131.72
C ASP A 732 5.47 71.39 -132.36
N VAL A 733 5.66 72.46 -131.57
CA VAL A 733 6.27 73.72 -132.05
C VAL A 733 7.77 73.54 -132.35
N SER A 734 8.47 72.71 -131.56
CA SER A 734 9.89 72.42 -131.77
C SER A 734 10.14 71.64 -133.08
N ASP A 735 9.23 70.75 -133.46
CA ASP A 735 9.31 70.02 -134.73
C ASP A 735 9.13 70.94 -135.94
N GLN A 736 8.20 71.90 -135.86
CA GLN A 736 7.98 72.90 -136.91
C GLN A 736 9.22 73.78 -137.16
N ILE A 737 9.91 74.23 -136.10
CA ILE A 737 11.17 74.98 -136.19
C ILE A 737 12.25 74.15 -136.90
N SER A 738 12.33 72.86 -136.60
CA SER A 738 13.35 71.98 -137.16
C SER A 738 13.16 71.79 -138.66
N LYS A 739 11.92 71.62 -139.13
CA LYS A 739 11.59 71.54 -140.56
C LYS A 739 11.97 72.82 -141.32
N LEU A 740 11.69 73.99 -140.75
CA LEU A 740 12.04 75.29 -141.34
C LEU A 740 13.56 75.45 -141.49
N LYS A 741 14.34 75.07 -140.45
CA LYS A 741 15.81 75.10 -140.52
C LYS A 741 16.38 74.30 -141.70
N TYR A 742 15.85 73.10 -141.94
CA TYR A 742 16.30 72.29 -143.09
C TYR A 742 16.00 72.97 -144.43
N SER A 743 14.83 73.58 -144.57
CA SER A 743 14.45 74.29 -145.81
C SER A 743 15.36 75.50 -146.10
N ILE A 744 15.70 76.28 -145.07
CA ILE A 744 16.63 77.42 -145.15
C ILE A 744 18.00 76.97 -145.65
N LEU A 745 18.51 75.87 -145.10
CA LEU A 745 19.86 75.36 -145.43
C LEU A 745 19.97 74.85 -146.88
N TYR A 746 18.87 74.32 -147.42
CA TYR A 746 18.81 73.91 -148.83
C TYR A 746 18.82 75.11 -149.76
N LEU A 747 18.01 76.13 -149.46
CA LEU A 747 17.96 77.39 -150.23
C LEU A 747 19.31 78.11 -150.25
N GLU A 748 20.04 78.14 -149.13
CA GLU A 748 21.38 78.75 -149.05
C GLU A 748 22.39 78.06 -149.97
N ASN A 749 22.34 76.73 -150.07
CA ASN A 749 23.24 75.97 -150.94
C ASN A 749 22.96 76.21 -152.43
N ASP A 750 21.69 76.33 -152.83
CA ASP A 750 21.34 76.57 -154.23
C ASP A 750 21.68 77.99 -154.67
N ILE A 751 21.56 78.99 -153.79
CA ILE A 751 22.06 80.36 -154.03
C ILE A 751 23.58 80.34 -154.29
N LEU A 752 24.34 79.58 -153.50
CA LEU A 752 25.80 79.46 -153.67
C LEU A 752 26.21 78.86 -155.02
N LYS A 753 25.46 77.86 -155.52
CA LYS A 753 25.72 77.26 -156.84
C LYS A 753 25.49 78.28 -157.95
N SER A 754 24.37 79.00 -157.91
CA SER A 754 24.06 80.03 -158.92
C SER A 754 25.09 81.17 -158.93
N LYS A 755 25.59 81.62 -157.76
CA LYS A 755 26.67 82.64 -157.70
C LYS A 755 27.95 82.19 -158.41
N LYS A 756 28.38 80.95 -158.18
CA LYS A 756 29.60 80.41 -158.82
C LYS A 756 29.47 80.29 -160.35
N SER A 757 28.29 79.95 -160.84
CA SER A 757 28.02 79.84 -162.28
C SER A 757 28.15 81.20 -162.98
N ILE A 758 27.57 82.25 -162.38
CA ILE A 758 27.66 83.63 -162.85
C ILE A 758 29.12 84.12 -162.89
N ASP A 759 29.90 83.87 -161.84
CA ASP A 759 31.31 84.25 -161.77
C ASP A 759 32.19 83.54 -162.82
N HIS A 760 31.90 82.28 -163.13
CA HIS A 760 32.64 81.58 -164.17
C HIS A 760 32.37 82.19 -165.56
N LEU A 761 31.11 82.49 -165.86
CA LEU A 761 30.71 83.04 -167.16
C LEU A 761 31.25 84.46 -167.39
N SER A 762 31.40 85.27 -166.33
CA SER A 762 31.87 86.65 -166.43
C SER A 762 33.34 86.78 -166.88
N ASN A 763 34.19 85.80 -166.53
CA ASN A 763 35.62 85.77 -166.89
C ASN A 763 35.90 85.59 -168.39
N HIS A 764 34.93 85.15 -169.19
CA HIS A 764 35.10 84.91 -170.64
C HIS A 764 34.64 86.06 -171.54
N SER A 765 34.33 87.25 -170.98
CA SER A 765 33.60 88.32 -171.66
C SER A 765 34.43 89.27 -172.56
N ASN A 766 35.77 89.25 -172.54
CA ASN A 766 36.61 90.27 -173.23
C ASN A 766 37.76 89.72 -174.12
N SER A 767 37.81 88.42 -174.41
CA SER A 767 38.90 87.81 -175.21
C SER A 767 38.36 86.99 -176.39
N LYS A 768 38.97 87.12 -177.58
CA LYS A 768 38.63 86.33 -178.78
C LYS A 768 39.25 84.93 -178.81
N THR A 769 40.07 84.56 -177.82
CA THR A 769 40.67 83.22 -177.66
C THR A 769 40.61 82.75 -176.21
N CYS A 770 40.19 81.51 -175.98
CA CYS A 770 40.05 80.94 -174.63
C CYS A 770 41.42 80.71 -173.96
N PHE A 771 41.60 81.23 -172.74
CA PHE A 771 42.86 81.19 -172.00
C PHE A 771 43.21 79.78 -171.44
N GLU A 772 42.25 78.86 -171.41
CA GLU A 772 42.46 77.50 -170.90
C GLU A 772 42.65 76.43 -172.00
N CYS A 773 42.12 76.63 -173.21
CA CYS A 773 42.18 75.60 -174.26
C CYS A 773 42.60 76.10 -175.66
N GLY A 774 42.84 77.40 -175.85
CA GLY A 774 43.40 77.95 -177.10
C GLY A 774 42.47 78.03 -178.32
N GLN A 775 41.20 77.62 -178.21
CA GLN A 775 40.23 77.72 -179.33
C GLN A 775 39.68 79.15 -179.51
N SER A 776 39.41 79.53 -180.77
CA SER A 776 38.82 80.82 -181.14
C SER A 776 37.31 80.83 -180.84
N LEU A 777 36.86 81.78 -180.02
CA LEU A 777 35.47 81.88 -179.59
C LEU A 777 34.60 82.55 -180.68
N ILE A 778 33.53 81.86 -181.07
CA ILE A 778 32.60 82.26 -182.13
C ILE A 778 31.50 83.13 -181.51
N SER A 779 31.78 84.45 -181.40
CA SER A 779 30.91 85.58 -181.00
C SER A 779 30.62 85.77 -179.49
N LEU A 780 30.68 87.03 -179.03
CA LEU A 780 30.64 87.45 -177.63
C LEU A 780 29.21 87.74 -177.09
N GLU A 781 28.19 87.83 -177.95
CA GLU A 781 26.81 88.14 -177.55
C GLU A 781 26.17 87.03 -176.68
N SER A 782 26.40 85.75 -177.00
CA SER A 782 25.70 84.61 -176.37
C SER A 782 26.08 84.38 -174.89
N ILE A 783 27.22 84.91 -174.43
CA ILE A 783 27.68 84.76 -173.04
C ILE A 783 26.91 85.72 -172.12
N LYS A 784 26.54 86.91 -172.60
CA LYS A 784 25.85 87.94 -171.78
C LYS A 784 24.41 87.57 -171.45
N ASP A 785 23.67 86.97 -172.39
CA ASP A 785 22.29 86.52 -172.14
C ASP A 785 22.20 85.44 -171.07
N ARG A 786 23.20 84.54 -171.04
CA ARG A 786 23.26 83.43 -170.09
C ARG A 786 23.50 83.91 -168.67
N ILE A 787 24.36 84.91 -168.49
CA ILE A 787 24.59 85.57 -167.20
C ILE A 787 23.28 86.20 -166.68
N ASN A 788 22.55 86.93 -167.53
CA ASN A 788 21.35 87.65 -167.12
C ASN A 788 20.21 86.70 -166.64
N LEU A 789 20.11 85.51 -167.24
CA LEU A 789 19.17 84.46 -166.81
C LEU A 789 19.53 83.90 -165.43
N GLU A 790 20.79 83.60 -165.18
CA GLU A 790 21.23 83.07 -163.87
C GLU A 790 21.08 84.10 -162.74
N THR A 791 21.27 85.39 -163.01
CA THR A 791 21.06 86.45 -162.00
C THR A 791 19.61 86.54 -161.54
N LYS A 792 18.63 86.38 -162.43
CA LYS A 792 17.20 86.37 -162.04
C LYS A 792 16.82 85.16 -161.18
N VAL A 793 17.42 84.00 -161.45
CA VAL A 793 17.21 82.79 -160.63
C VAL A 793 17.75 83.04 -159.22
N LEU A 794 18.91 83.67 -159.10
CA LEU A 794 19.53 84.02 -157.83
C LEU A 794 18.62 84.91 -156.96
N GLU A 795 18.09 86.00 -157.51
CA GLU A 795 17.22 86.94 -156.78
C GLU A 795 15.95 86.23 -156.24
N SER A 796 15.37 85.32 -157.02
CA SER A 796 14.18 84.57 -156.58
C SER A 796 14.46 83.60 -155.42
N LEU A 797 15.67 83.04 -155.36
CA LEU A 797 16.08 82.14 -154.28
C LEU A 797 16.41 82.92 -153.01
N GLU A 798 17.05 84.08 -153.13
CA GLU A 798 17.36 84.97 -152.00
C GLU A 798 16.09 85.47 -151.29
N LEU A 799 15.02 85.76 -152.04
CA LEU A 799 13.75 86.20 -151.47
C LEU A 799 13.04 85.11 -150.65
N LYS A 800 13.00 83.86 -151.15
CA LYS A 800 12.44 82.71 -150.41
C LYS A 800 13.21 82.37 -149.14
N LEU A 801 14.53 82.59 -149.16
CA LEU A 801 15.38 82.39 -147.98
C LEU A 801 15.01 83.37 -146.87
N GLN A 802 14.72 84.63 -147.23
CA GLN A 802 14.35 85.66 -146.27
C GLN A 802 13.02 85.35 -145.59
N GLU A 803 11.98 84.98 -146.36
CA GLU A 803 10.67 84.59 -145.81
C GLU A 803 10.76 83.39 -144.86
N SER A 804 11.58 82.39 -145.21
CA SER A 804 11.75 81.19 -144.38
C SER A 804 12.45 81.50 -143.04
N LYS A 805 13.38 82.46 -143.02
CA LYS A 805 14.09 82.89 -141.79
C LYS A 805 13.18 83.68 -140.83
N GLU A 806 12.27 84.49 -141.34
CA GLU A 806 11.30 85.22 -140.51
C GLU A 806 10.34 84.27 -139.79
N LEU A 807 9.81 83.26 -140.50
CA LEU A 807 8.94 82.23 -139.92
C LEU A 807 9.65 81.42 -138.80
N GLU A 808 10.93 81.09 -138.97
CA GLU A 808 11.70 80.38 -137.94
C GLU A 808 11.79 81.19 -136.63
N LEU A 809 11.92 82.51 -136.75
CA LEU A 809 12.07 83.41 -135.61
C LEU A 809 10.74 83.57 -134.83
N GLU A 810 9.60 83.60 -135.54
CA GLU A 810 8.28 83.62 -134.93
C GLU A 810 8.01 82.36 -134.10
N PHE A 811 8.25 81.17 -134.66
CA PHE A 811 8.04 79.91 -133.94
C PHE A 811 8.94 79.77 -132.71
N LYS A 812 10.20 80.24 -132.76
CA LYS A 812 11.09 80.27 -131.58
C LYS A 812 10.51 81.10 -130.44
N SER A 813 9.90 82.25 -130.73
CA SER A 813 9.28 83.11 -129.71
C SER A 813 8.08 82.43 -129.03
N LYS A 814 7.29 81.67 -129.79
CA LYS A 814 6.13 80.92 -129.29
C LYS A 814 6.55 79.76 -128.36
N LEU A 815 7.65 79.08 -128.68
CA LEU A 815 8.22 78.02 -127.85
C LEU A 815 8.64 78.54 -126.47
N LEU A 816 9.22 79.75 -126.41
CA LEU A 816 9.70 80.34 -125.16
C LEU A 816 8.54 80.60 -124.18
N LYS A 817 7.45 81.22 -124.66
CA LYS A 817 6.26 81.52 -123.85
C LYS A 817 5.61 80.27 -123.25
N LEU A 818 5.56 79.18 -124.01
CA LEU A 818 5.00 77.91 -123.53
C LEU A 818 5.85 77.28 -122.41
N LYS A 819 7.18 77.43 -122.46
CA LYS A 819 8.07 76.92 -121.41
C LYS A 819 7.91 77.68 -120.09
N ASP A 820 7.73 78.99 -120.13
CA ASP A 820 7.55 79.80 -118.91
C ASP A 820 6.21 79.51 -118.22
N GLN A 821 5.13 79.28 -118.98
CA GLN A 821 3.83 78.88 -118.42
C GLN A 821 3.90 77.54 -117.67
N LEU A 822 4.59 76.56 -118.24
CA LEU A 822 4.74 75.23 -117.63
C LEU A 822 5.46 75.28 -116.28
N LYS A 823 6.47 76.15 -116.15
CA LYS A 823 7.23 76.30 -114.92
C LYS A 823 6.37 76.86 -113.77
N ASN A 824 5.63 77.94 -114.03
CA ASN A 824 4.80 78.59 -113.00
C ASN A 824 3.69 77.68 -112.48
N GLU A 825 3.01 76.94 -113.36
CA GLU A 825 1.95 76.02 -112.95
C GLU A 825 2.51 74.82 -112.16
N SER A 826 3.70 74.33 -112.50
CA SER A 826 4.36 73.25 -111.75
C SER A 826 4.68 73.67 -110.31
N ASP A 827 5.23 74.88 -110.12
CA ASP A 827 5.66 75.37 -108.80
C ASP A 827 4.46 75.57 -107.84
N THR A 828 3.32 76.04 -108.35
CA THR A 828 2.11 76.26 -107.53
C THR A 828 1.52 74.96 -106.97
N LEU A 829 1.38 73.92 -107.81
CA LEU A 829 0.86 72.62 -107.37
C LEU A 829 1.84 71.89 -106.43
N GLU A 830 3.15 72.09 -106.61
CA GLU A 830 4.17 71.46 -105.79
C GLU A 830 4.21 72.02 -104.35
N ASN A 831 3.90 73.31 -104.17
CA ASN A 831 3.78 73.92 -102.85
C ASN A 831 2.54 73.40 -102.09
N GLN A 832 1.40 73.23 -102.75
CA GLN A 832 0.19 72.67 -102.11
C GLN A 832 0.39 71.23 -101.63
N ILE A 833 1.14 70.41 -102.38
CA ILE A 833 1.48 69.04 -101.97
C ILE A 833 2.36 69.05 -100.73
N LYS A 834 3.34 69.97 -100.63
CA LYS A 834 4.24 70.08 -99.47
C LYS A 834 3.49 70.48 -98.20
N GLU A 835 2.58 71.46 -98.26
CA GLU A 835 1.78 71.88 -97.10
C GLU A 835 0.92 70.73 -96.56
N ASN A 836 0.24 70.00 -97.45
CA ASN A 836 -0.57 68.85 -97.06
C ASN A 836 0.27 67.74 -96.40
N GLN A 837 1.50 67.51 -96.90
CA GLN A 837 2.40 66.50 -96.34
C GLN A 837 2.93 66.86 -94.94
N LEU A 838 3.11 68.15 -94.62
CA LEU A 838 3.48 68.59 -93.27
C LEU A 838 2.35 68.36 -92.26
N SER A 839 1.10 68.68 -92.63
CA SER A 839 -0.06 68.43 -91.77
C SER A 839 -0.29 66.94 -91.51
N LEU A 840 -0.06 66.08 -92.51
CA LEU A 840 -0.13 64.63 -92.34
C LEU A 840 0.88 64.10 -91.31
N ASN A 841 2.11 64.62 -91.32
CA ASN A 841 3.14 64.17 -90.39
C ASN A 841 2.83 64.55 -88.94
N GLN A 842 2.25 65.74 -88.70
CA GLN A 842 1.85 66.18 -87.37
C GLN A 842 0.75 65.28 -86.78
N ILE A 843 -0.29 65.01 -87.56
CA ILE A 843 -1.41 64.14 -87.10
C ILE A 843 -0.92 62.72 -86.81
N ASN A 844 0.00 62.18 -87.62
CA ASN A 844 0.56 60.85 -87.38
C ASN A 844 1.40 60.78 -86.09
N GLN A 845 2.07 61.86 -85.69
CA GLN A 845 2.80 61.90 -84.43
C GLN A 845 1.86 61.86 -83.22
N GLU A 846 0.75 62.58 -83.28
CA GLU A 846 -0.26 62.58 -82.22
C GLU A 846 -0.96 61.21 -82.07
N LEU A 847 -1.35 60.58 -83.18
CA LEU A 847 -1.97 59.24 -83.16
C LEU A 847 -1.05 58.16 -82.55
N ASN A 848 0.26 58.23 -82.82
CA ASN A 848 1.24 57.28 -82.26
C ASN A 848 1.37 57.38 -80.73
N ILE A 849 1.10 58.55 -80.13
CA ILE A 849 1.13 58.73 -78.68
C ILE A 849 -0.05 57.98 -78.06
N PHE A 850 -1.25 58.14 -78.63
CA PHE A 850 -2.46 57.43 -78.17
C PHE A 850 -2.30 55.90 -78.26
N GLU A 851 -1.81 55.37 -79.38
CA GLU A 851 -1.61 53.92 -79.56
C GLU A 851 -0.59 53.35 -78.56
N ARG A 852 0.43 54.13 -78.17
CA ARG A 852 1.43 53.71 -77.19
C ARG A 852 0.86 53.64 -75.78
N ASP A 853 0.01 54.59 -75.40
CA ASP A 853 -0.60 54.64 -74.08
C ASP A 853 -1.66 53.55 -73.92
N GLU A 854 -2.45 53.26 -74.97
CA GLU A 854 -3.39 52.13 -75.00
C GLU A 854 -2.67 50.79 -74.78
N MET A 855 -1.56 50.53 -75.49
CA MET A 855 -0.75 49.31 -75.29
C MET A 855 -0.19 49.19 -73.86
N LYS A 856 0.13 50.32 -73.22
CA LYS A 856 0.67 50.35 -71.85
C LYS A 856 -0.42 50.08 -70.81
N ILE A 857 -1.64 50.59 -71.03
CA ILE A 857 -2.81 50.30 -70.19
C ILE A 857 -3.14 48.80 -70.24
N ASP A 858 -3.18 48.20 -71.43
CA ASP A 858 -3.46 46.77 -71.60
C ASP A 858 -2.41 45.89 -70.90
N PHE A 859 -1.13 46.24 -71.02
CA PHE A 859 -0.05 45.55 -70.33
C PHE A 859 -0.22 45.59 -68.79
N LEU A 860 -0.52 46.78 -68.24
CA LEU A 860 -0.70 46.95 -66.80
C LEU A 860 -1.94 46.20 -66.27
N HIS A 861 -3.05 46.19 -67.01
CA HIS A 861 -4.24 45.39 -66.66
C HIS A 861 -3.93 43.89 -66.64
N HIS A 862 -3.21 43.40 -67.64
CA HIS A 862 -2.81 42.00 -67.71
C HIS A 862 -1.88 41.62 -66.54
N ASP A 863 -0.86 42.44 -66.26
CA ASP A 863 0.08 42.21 -65.14
C ASP A 863 -0.63 42.26 -63.78
N LEU A 864 -1.57 43.19 -63.58
CA LEU A 864 -2.42 43.25 -62.38
C LEU A 864 -3.30 42.01 -62.21
N ALA A 865 -3.88 41.50 -63.30
CA ALA A 865 -4.72 40.30 -63.27
C ALA A 865 -3.89 39.05 -62.91
N GLU A 866 -2.70 38.89 -63.49
CA GLU A 866 -1.78 37.79 -63.17
C GLU A 866 -1.29 37.88 -61.72
N LYS A 867 -0.84 39.05 -61.25
CA LYS A 867 -0.42 39.23 -59.84
C LYS A 867 -1.55 38.96 -58.85
N LYS A 868 -2.79 39.37 -59.13
CA LYS A 868 -3.97 39.05 -58.29
C LYS A 868 -4.28 37.55 -58.25
N LYS A 869 -4.06 36.81 -59.35
CA LYS A 869 -4.17 35.33 -59.33
C LYS A 869 -3.09 34.70 -58.47
N VAL A 870 -1.85 35.19 -58.54
CA VAL A 870 -0.73 34.70 -57.72
C VAL A 870 -1.00 34.94 -56.23
N ILE A 871 -1.51 36.11 -55.82
CA ILE A 871 -1.92 36.37 -54.43
C ILE A 871 -2.93 35.33 -53.94
N LYS A 872 -4.01 35.09 -54.70
CA LYS A 872 -5.03 34.09 -54.35
C LYS A 872 -4.45 32.68 -54.23
N SER A 873 -3.40 32.35 -54.98
CA SER A 873 -2.72 31.06 -54.86
C SER A 873 -1.87 30.97 -53.58
N ILE A 874 -1.13 32.03 -53.24
CA ILE A 874 -0.32 32.10 -52.01
C ILE A 874 -1.20 32.10 -50.76
N GLU A 875 -2.33 32.83 -50.76
CA GLU A 875 -3.28 32.85 -49.65
C GLU A 875 -3.79 31.44 -49.30
N ARG A 876 -4.04 30.62 -50.33
CA ARG A 876 -4.49 29.23 -50.21
C ARG A 876 -3.40 28.24 -49.77
N GLU A 877 -2.12 28.63 -49.76
CA GLU A 877 -1.06 27.77 -49.23
C GLU A 877 -1.30 27.52 -47.73
N SER A 878 -1.47 26.26 -47.34
CA SER A 878 -1.54 25.83 -45.95
C SER A 878 -0.15 25.61 -45.38
N ASN A 879 0.08 26.03 -44.13
CA ASN A 879 1.36 25.86 -43.46
C ASN A 879 1.65 24.35 -43.24
N PRO A 880 2.69 23.77 -43.88
CA PRO A 880 2.97 22.33 -43.82
C PRO A 880 3.42 21.83 -42.44
N PHE A 881 3.83 22.73 -41.54
CA PHE A 881 4.31 22.39 -40.20
C PHE A 881 3.18 22.28 -39.16
N THR A 882 1.98 22.78 -39.45
CA THR A 882 0.84 22.74 -38.51
C THR A 882 0.48 21.32 -38.08
N HIS A 883 0.27 20.42 -39.05
CA HIS A 883 0.00 19.00 -38.77
C HIS A 883 1.18 18.32 -38.05
N GLN A 884 2.42 18.71 -38.36
CA GLN A 884 3.60 18.16 -37.71
C GLN A 884 3.70 18.60 -36.23
N ILE A 885 3.33 19.84 -35.92
CA ILE A 885 3.24 20.37 -34.56
C ILE A 885 2.14 19.65 -33.78
N GLU A 886 0.95 19.47 -34.35
CA GLU A 886 -0.15 18.75 -33.71
C GLU A 886 0.22 17.29 -33.42
N SER A 887 0.78 16.58 -34.42
CA SER A 887 1.23 15.20 -34.27
C SER A 887 2.33 15.06 -33.20
N ARG A 888 3.28 16.00 -33.16
CA ARG A 888 4.32 16.06 -32.12
C ARG A 888 3.71 16.23 -30.73
N LEU A 889 2.81 17.20 -30.55
CA LEU A 889 2.16 17.46 -29.26
C LEU A 889 1.34 16.26 -28.79
N GLU A 890 0.66 15.56 -29.71
CA GLU A 890 -0.07 14.34 -29.40
C GLU A 890 0.87 13.21 -28.96
N ASN A 891 2.01 13.03 -29.61
CA ASN A 891 3.02 12.04 -29.22
C ASN A 891 3.63 12.35 -27.85
N ILE A 892 3.92 13.63 -27.56
CA ILE A 892 4.40 14.06 -26.24
C ILE A 892 3.36 13.72 -25.17
N ARG A 893 2.08 14.07 -25.37
CA ARG A 893 1.00 13.73 -24.42
C ARG A 893 0.87 12.22 -24.19
N LYS A 894 0.98 11.40 -25.25
CA LYS A 894 0.93 9.93 -25.14
C LYS A 894 2.09 9.41 -24.28
N LEU A 895 3.31 9.88 -24.53
CA LEU A 895 4.50 9.48 -23.77
C LEU A 895 4.46 9.96 -22.32
N GLU A 896 3.96 11.18 -22.06
CA GLU A 896 3.75 11.71 -20.70
C GLU A 896 2.73 10.86 -19.93
N PHE A 897 1.62 10.49 -20.57
CA PHE A 897 0.61 9.61 -19.98
C PHE A 897 1.18 8.21 -19.67
N GLU A 898 1.92 7.61 -20.60
CA GLU A 898 2.56 6.32 -20.33
C GLU A 898 3.58 6.42 -19.18
N LYS A 899 4.36 7.51 -19.13
CA LYS A 899 5.29 7.78 -18.03
C LYS A 899 4.59 7.90 -16.68
N THR A 900 3.48 8.65 -16.58
CA THR A 900 2.76 8.80 -15.31
C THR A 900 2.18 7.46 -14.85
N THR A 901 1.62 6.66 -15.75
CA THR A 901 1.12 5.32 -15.40
C THR A 901 2.22 4.39 -14.87
N LEU A 902 3.41 4.40 -15.48
CA LEU A 902 4.57 3.63 -14.99
C LEU A 902 5.11 4.16 -13.66
N GLN A 903 5.08 5.48 -13.43
CA GLN A 903 5.47 6.08 -12.15
C GLN A 903 4.53 5.69 -11.01
N ASP A 904 3.23 5.59 -11.28
CA ASP A 904 2.28 5.14 -10.26
C ASP A 904 2.42 3.64 -9.97
N GLN A 905 2.66 2.81 -11.00
CA GLN A 905 3.04 1.40 -10.80
C GLN A 905 4.35 1.28 -10.01
N TYR A 906 5.34 2.14 -10.28
CA TYR A 906 6.61 2.15 -9.54
C TYR A 906 6.38 2.39 -8.04
N LYS A 907 5.56 3.38 -7.68
CA LYS A 907 5.22 3.67 -6.27
C LYS A 907 4.53 2.46 -5.61
N GLU A 908 3.61 1.81 -6.29
CA GLU A 908 2.92 0.62 -5.77
C GLU A 908 3.89 -0.53 -5.49
N TYR A 909 4.78 -0.85 -6.44
CA TYR A 909 5.79 -1.89 -6.25
C TYR A 909 6.86 -1.52 -5.22
N LEU A 910 7.15 -0.23 -5.03
CA LEU A 910 8.08 0.26 -4.00
C LEU A 910 7.55 -0.05 -2.60
N VAL A 911 6.26 0.20 -2.35
CA VAL A 911 5.61 -0.15 -1.08
C VAL A 911 5.67 -1.65 -0.83
N ASN A 912 5.39 -2.47 -1.86
CA ASN A 912 5.48 -3.94 -1.75
C ASN A 912 6.91 -4.42 -1.47
N LEU A 913 7.93 -3.76 -2.05
CA LEU A 913 9.33 -4.03 -1.77
C LEU A 913 9.69 -3.72 -0.30
N GLU A 914 9.27 -2.57 0.21
CA GLU A 914 9.51 -2.16 1.59
C GLU A 914 8.83 -3.12 2.58
N ASN A 915 7.59 -3.51 2.30
CA ASN A 915 6.87 -4.52 3.08
C ASN A 915 7.61 -5.87 3.07
N SER A 916 8.12 -6.30 1.91
CA SER A 916 8.92 -7.53 1.80
C SER A 916 10.22 -7.44 2.59
N LYS A 917 10.93 -6.30 2.55
CA LYS A 917 12.16 -6.09 3.34
C LYS A 917 11.90 -6.17 4.83
N PHE A 918 10.83 -5.52 5.30
CA PHE A 918 10.42 -5.57 6.70
C PHE A 918 10.15 -7.00 7.16
N TRP A 919 9.35 -7.77 6.40
CA TRP A 919 9.03 -9.14 6.78
C TRP A 919 10.18 -10.13 6.55
N GLU A 920 11.13 -9.86 5.66
CA GLU A 920 12.37 -10.65 5.54
C GLU A 920 13.19 -10.53 6.84
N GLN A 921 13.33 -9.31 7.37
CA GLN A 921 13.99 -9.07 8.65
C GLN A 921 13.21 -9.69 9.81
N ALA A 922 11.89 -9.53 9.83
CA ALA A 922 11.03 -10.09 10.87
C ALA A 922 11.10 -11.62 10.94
N PHE A 923 11.10 -12.33 9.81
CA PHE A 923 11.22 -13.79 9.78
C PHE A 923 12.67 -14.31 9.85
N SER A 924 13.66 -13.42 9.87
CA SER A 924 15.07 -13.80 10.02
C SER A 924 15.32 -14.47 11.38
N PRO A 925 16.43 -15.20 11.56
CA PRO A 925 16.77 -15.81 12.85
C PRO A 925 16.77 -14.82 14.03
N ASN A 926 17.09 -13.55 13.76
CA ASN A 926 17.22 -12.50 14.77
C ASN A 926 15.93 -11.69 14.99
N GLY A 927 14.86 -11.97 14.22
CA GLY A 927 13.58 -11.28 14.33
C GLY A 927 12.61 -11.98 15.30
N ILE A 928 11.43 -12.34 14.78
CA ILE A 928 10.37 -13.04 15.50
C ILE A 928 10.85 -14.32 16.20
N PRO A 929 11.66 -15.20 15.58
CA PRO A 929 12.16 -16.40 16.26
C PRO A 929 12.93 -16.08 17.55
N MET A 930 13.80 -15.07 17.52
CA MET A 930 14.58 -14.65 18.69
C MET A 930 13.71 -13.97 19.74
N MET A 931 12.75 -13.13 19.33
CA MET A 931 11.77 -12.50 20.22
C MET A 931 10.91 -13.55 20.94
N ALA A 932 10.41 -14.53 20.20
CA ALA A 932 9.63 -15.63 20.75
C ALA A 932 10.46 -16.49 21.70
N LEU A 933 11.69 -16.85 21.29
CA LEU A 933 12.58 -17.67 22.11
C LEU A 933 12.97 -16.95 23.41
N ASN A 934 13.22 -15.64 23.38
CA ASN A 934 13.47 -14.82 24.58
C ASN A 934 12.27 -14.77 25.53
N SER A 935 11.05 -14.65 25.01
CA SER A 935 9.83 -14.67 25.82
C SER A 935 9.68 -16.02 26.53
N VAL A 936 9.85 -17.10 25.78
CA VAL A 936 9.66 -18.45 26.32
C VAL A 936 10.77 -18.88 27.26
N VAL A 937 12.03 -18.52 26.98
CA VAL A 937 13.15 -18.83 27.88
C VAL A 937 12.92 -18.23 29.27
N LYS A 938 12.35 -17.01 29.35
CA LYS A 938 11.98 -16.40 30.63
C LYS A 938 10.88 -17.17 31.37
N GLU A 939 9.91 -17.71 30.65
CA GLU A 939 8.88 -18.56 31.26
C GLU A 939 9.42 -19.90 31.73
N VAL A 940 10.24 -20.56 30.91
CA VAL A 940 10.90 -21.82 31.26
C VAL A 940 11.79 -21.63 32.49
N GLU A 941 12.54 -20.52 32.55
CA GLU A 941 13.33 -20.14 33.72
C GLU A 941 12.43 -19.98 34.96
N ALA A 942 11.32 -19.26 34.85
CA ALA A 942 10.39 -19.06 35.95
C ALA A 942 9.82 -20.39 36.48
N PHE A 943 9.39 -21.28 35.59
CA PHE A 943 8.90 -22.61 35.96
C PHE A 943 10.01 -23.49 36.57
N ALA A 944 11.19 -23.52 35.97
CA ALA A 944 12.32 -24.29 36.49
C ALA A 944 12.70 -23.83 37.90
N ASN A 945 12.75 -22.52 38.14
CA ASN A 945 13.03 -21.95 39.46
C ASN A 945 11.92 -22.19 40.47
N GLU A 946 10.66 -22.24 40.03
CA GLU A 946 9.55 -22.64 40.91
C GLU A 946 9.74 -24.07 41.44
N PHE A 947 10.02 -25.04 40.55
CA PHE A 947 10.25 -26.43 40.95
C PHE A 947 11.55 -26.60 41.75
N LEU A 948 12.64 -25.94 41.35
CA LEU A 948 13.91 -25.96 42.08
C LEU A 948 13.76 -25.37 43.48
N SER A 949 13.01 -24.28 43.63
CA SER A 949 12.73 -23.70 44.94
C SER A 949 11.99 -24.69 45.85
N ILE A 950 10.99 -25.41 45.31
CA ILE A 950 10.24 -26.44 46.05
C ILE A 950 11.15 -27.60 46.46
N LEU A 951 11.94 -28.14 45.53
CA LEU A 951 12.77 -29.33 45.76
C LEU A 951 13.99 -29.04 46.64
N SER A 952 14.57 -27.84 46.53
CA SER A 952 15.78 -27.44 47.23
C SER A 952 15.55 -26.56 48.45
N GLN A 953 14.30 -26.23 48.78
CA GLN A 953 13.93 -25.25 49.81
C GLN A 953 14.61 -23.88 49.58
N GLY A 954 14.64 -23.43 48.32
CA GLY A 954 15.21 -22.15 47.91
C GLY A 954 16.75 -22.08 47.87
N ARG A 955 17.45 -23.21 47.93
CA ARG A 955 18.94 -23.26 47.89
C ARG A 955 19.51 -23.23 46.47
N LEU A 956 18.78 -23.77 45.50
CA LEU A 956 19.19 -23.83 44.09
C LEU A 956 18.30 -22.94 43.24
N PHE A 957 18.91 -22.26 42.28
CA PHE A 957 18.21 -21.58 41.20
C PHE A 957 19.00 -21.70 39.90
N THR A 958 18.31 -21.57 38.78
CA THR A 958 18.86 -21.61 37.44
C THR A 958 18.58 -20.29 36.73
N SER A 959 19.50 -19.85 35.90
CA SER A 959 19.29 -18.76 34.94
C SER A 959 19.47 -19.32 33.54
N LEU A 960 18.58 -18.95 32.64
CA LEU A 960 18.71 -19.25 31.22
C LEU A 960 18.92 -17.92 30.50
N VAL A 961 20.15 -17.68 30.06
CA VAL A 961 20.53 -16.43 29.40
C VAL A 961 20.83 -16.71 27.94
N ILE A 962 20.39 -15.82 27.05
CA ILE A 962 20.86 -15.82 25.68
C ILE A 962 21.91 -14.71 25.56
N GLU A 963 23.19 -15.08 25.61
CA GLU A 963 24.31 -14.15 25.47
C GLU A 963 24.58 -13.87 23.97
N ASP A 964 24.97 -12.63 23.65
CA ASP A 964 25.39 -12.14 22.32
C ASP A 964 24.55 -12.59 21.11
N GLN A 965 23.22 -12.48 21.24
CA GLN A 965 22.22 -12.84 20.20
C GLN A 965 22.26 -14.31 19.74
N ASP A 966 23.20 -15.14 20.18
CA ASP A 966 23.45 -16.44 19.56
C ASP A 966 23.78 -17.62 20.47
N GLU A 967 23.95 -17.48 21.80
CA GLU A 967 24.15 -18.65 22.69
C GLU A 967 23.22 -18.68 23.92
N LEU A 968 22.37 -19.70 24.04
CA LEU A 968 21.58 -20.06 25.22
C LEU A 968 22.47 -20.81 26.24
N SER A 969 22.91 -20.08 27.26
CA SER A 969 23.60 -20.61 28.42
C SER A 969 22.61 -20.94 29.54
N ILE A 970 22.89 -22.03 30.26
CA ILE A 970 22.16 -22.42 31.47
C ILE A 970 23.18 -22.33 32.60
N GLU A 971 22.96 -21.43 33.54
CA GLU A 971 23.81 -21.25 34.72
C GLU A 971 23.02 -21.71 35.95
N ILE A 972 23.55 -22.68 36.70
CA ILE A 972 22.95 -23.16 37.97
C ILE A 972 23.76 -22.59 39.12
N PHE A 973 23.07 -22.06 40.11
CA PHE A 973 23.67 -21.45 41.28
C PHE A 973 23.20 -22.13 42.55
N GLU A 974 24.13 -22.35 43.47
CA GLU A 974 23.86 -22.86 44.80
C GLU A 974 24.21 -21.79 45.84
N LEU A 975 23.28 -21.56 46.76
CA LEU A 975 23.52 -20.75 47.94
C LEU A 975 24.23 -21.61 49.00
N ASP A 976 25.52 -21.34 49.22
CA ASP A 976 26.24 -21.97 50.32
C ASP A 976 25.76 -21.37 51.65
N ILE A 977 25.13 -22.22 52.47
CA ILE A 977 24.51 -21.84 53.74
C ILE A 977 25.54 -21.34 54.75
N LYS A 978 26.80 -21.80 54.67
CA LYS A 978 27.87 -21.39 55.61
C LYS A 978 28.53 -20.08 55.22
N THR A 979 28.75 -19.87 53.92
CA THR A 979 29.46 -18.68 53.42
C THR A 979 28.50 -17.57 52.97
N LYS A 980 27.20 -17.87 52.82
CA LYS A 980 26.16 -17.01 52.22
C LYS A 980 26.50 -16.49 50.81
N LYS A 981 27.47 -17.11 50.12
CA LYS A 981 27.87 -16.74 48.76
C LYS A 981 27.17 -17.61 47.74
N PHE A 982 26.88 -17.02 46.58
CA PHE A 982 26.45 -17.76 45.41
C PHE A 982 27.65 -18.36 44.73
N ASN A 983 27.72 -19.67 44.79
CA ASN A 983 28.68 -20.40 44.00
C ASN A 983 27.94 -20.84 42.73
N LEU A 984 28.50 -20.47 41.58
CA LEU A 984 28.13 -21.15 40.35
C LEU A 984 28.39 -22.63 40.61
N VAL A 985 27.37 -23.46 40.50
CA VAL A 985 27.58 -24.91 40.51
C VAL A 985 28.30 -25.17 39.20
N PRO A 986 29.61 -25.48 39.21
CA PRO A 986 30.25 -25.84 37.96
C PRO A 986 29.46 -27.02 37.41
N PHE A 987 29.17 -27.01 36.12
CA PHE A 987 28.79 -28.25 35.45
C PHE A 987 29.98 -29.19 35.61
N ILE A 988 29.97 -29.96 36.69
CA ILE A 988 30.84 -31.11 36.83
C ILE A 988 30.32 -32.01 35.70
N ASN A 989 31.00 -31.98 34.56
CA ASN A 989 31.12 -33.17 33.73
C ASN A 989 31.52 -34.24 34.71
N TYR A 990 30.56 -35.03 35.21
CA TYR A 990 30.85 -36.12 36.12
C TYR A 990 31.98 -36.90 35.46
N PRO A 991 33.21 -36.86 36.01
CA PRO A 991 34.19 -37.80 35.56
C PRO A 991 33.58 -39.14 35.90
N VAL A 992 33.57 -40.02 34.91
CA VAL A 992 33.31 -41.44 35.04
C VAL A 992 33.78 -41.88 36.42
N ALA A 993 32.84 -42.24 37.30
CA ALA A 993 33.18 -43.01 38.49
C ALA A 993 33.72 -44.35 37.97
N LYS A 994 35.03 -44.38 37.72
CA LYS A 994 35.76 -45.54 37.24
C LYS A 994 36.41 -46.31 38.39
N ASP A 995 36.37 -45.77 39.62
CA ASP A 995 36.97 -46.41 40.79
C ASP A 995 36.01 -46.38 41.98
N VAL A 996 35.09 -47.35 42.02
CA VAL A 996 34.75 -48.07 43.26
C VAL A 996 34.52 -49.53 42.86
N VAL A 997 35.50 -50.35 43.21
CA VAL A 997 35.46 -51.82 43.22
C VAL A 997 34.39 -52.30 44.19
#